data_AF-A0A9D5R768-F1
#
_entry.id   AF-A0A9D5R768-F1
#
_cell.length_a   1.000
_cell.length_b   1.000
_cell.length_c   1.000
_cell.angle_alpha   90.00
_cell.angle_beta   90.00
_cell.angle_gamma   90.00
#
_symmetry.space_group_name_H-M   'P 1'
#
loop_
_entity.id
_entity.type
_entity.pdbx_description
1 polymer ?
#
loop_
_entity_poly.entity_id
_entity_poly.type
_entity_poly.pdbx_seq_one_letter_code
_entity_poly.pdbx_strand_id
1 'polypeptide(L)'
;MKKNYLFGAMAMGLLFTGCSSDDLQGPAGNSISDADQTLYVSMSLIGDTPQSRAASDNGSPSEGVDFGDGTAAQENLVNNAYFVFYDEDGNVVGDIVPIELDNLHLDESFVGGTVERRYKSVVAVSVRKGEKMPAQVICYINPISPSSLQNPLNIIQTISRTSTWSTISGGNTKYFAMSNSVYYPRRAGSGTGLPESNQLPQVAVTIPEGYLYTSEAAAEEALGTDNTLNIYVERYATKLSFRAVDPTNYVTATRVYQENSTNSTTKNVTLTFLPQKWAVNAESNRSYVIKSFRRESELGDVLADNYTFGALNARINTNVYNDDANHWVYDDNNTVLDANNRWVWNDPNLHRSYWGMSPAYFTAEYPEVSSDLKDITVNQKYISYNELQAGTYGFDANNTEPQYFRETTVSYRALNSKNPNAAVASVIYVGEYKLNLEGTGDLPEGTSFYTYLQGNVPGLDEDRPYIYFDGVDGGVKSSVQGGESMLRRFLAQTTILYRKSQTDEELAAGEYTRLSIARPSDLEMMVDALEVSEIGDAVKQLYDGNENTKLKLQNNARSLQFSSAQDASGIYIVTGGGYNEIVPDDTTPGPNQITLTEANLTLMRQVGLSYYYLTGHAYFSIPVKHFGWYRNGNTQKNADKINWNIVRVGDFGMVRNHSYQLNVTEILGLASGIGDDDTPIVPPSTTEDYYMAYSVNILRWAVVPEQNVKL
;
A
#
# COMPACT_ATOMS: atom_id res chain seq x y z
N MET A 1 14.09 43.08 -22.15
CA MET A 1 13.98 43.73 -23.48
C MET A 1 13.42 42.69 -24.44
N LYS A 2 12.41 43.02 -25.27
CA LYS A 2 11.83 42.06 -26.23
C LYS A 2 12.52 42.18 -27.59
N LYS A 3 12.87 41.05 -28.20
CA LYS A 3 13.23 40.95 -29.63
C LYS A 3 12.26 39.99 -30.29
N ASN A 4 11.32 40.53 -31.06
CA ASN A 4 10.52 39.73 -31.98
C ASN A 4 11.34 39.58 -33.27
N TYR A 5 11.42 38.37 -33.81
CA TYR A 5 11.88 38.15 -35.18
C TYR A 5 10.72 37.63 -36.00
N LEU A 6 10.20 38.46 -36.90
CA LEU A 6 9.42 37.97 -38.04
C LEU A 6 10.40 37.28 -38.98
N PHE A 7 10.03 36.12 -39.52
CA PHE A 7 10.49 35.70 -40.84
C PHE A 7 9.32 35.86 -41.82
N GLY A 8 9.53 36.69 -42.84
CA GLY A 8 8.53 36.98 -43.86
C GLY A 8 8.57 35.95 -44.99
N ALA A 9 7.46 35.84 -45.73
CA ALA A 9 7.39 34.99 -46.91
C ALA A 9 8.37 35.44 -48.00
N MET A 10 9.06 34.49 -48.62
CA MET A 10 9.75 34.70 -49.89
C MET A 10 9.55 33.48 -50.78
N ALA A 11 8.73 33.62 -51.82
CA ALA A 11 8.50 32.56 -52.78
C ALA A 11 9.66 32.51 -53.80
N MET A 12 10.27 31.34 -53.96
CA MET A 12 11.17 31.02 -55.08
C MET A 12 10.74 29.68 -55.66
N GLY A 13 9.92 29.72 -56.71
CA GLY A 13 9.48 28.52 -57.41
C GLY A 13 10.61 27.97 -58.28
N LEU A 14 11.11 26.79 -57.94
CA LEU A 14 11.89 25.95 -58.85
C LEU A 14 11.00 24.81 -59.34
N LEU A 15 10.72 24.82 -60.64
CA LEU A 15 9.92 23.80 -61.32
C LEU A 15 10.73 22.51 -61.49
N PHE A 16 10.52 21.53 -60.63
CA PHE A 16 10.81 20.12 -60.92
C PHE A 16 9.55 19.45 -61.45
N THR A 17 9.43 19.37 -62.77
CA THR A 17 8.30 18.70 -63.44
C THR A 17 8.61 17.24 -63.71
N GLY A 18 7.95 16.34 -62.99
CA GLY A 18 7.68 14.97 -63.45
C GLY A 18 8.65 13.87 -63.04
N CYS A 19 8.36 13.22 -61.91
CA CYS A 19 8.33 11.76 -61.80
C CYS A 19 6.90 11.33 -61.44
N SER A 20 6.55 10.05 -61.63
CA SER A 20 5.18 9.55 -61.54
C SER A 20 4.68 9.36 -60.10
N SER A 21 3.35 9.26 -59.97
CA SER A 21 2.62 8.98 -58.74
C SER A 21 2.68 7.49 -58.35
N ASP A 22 3.88 6.94 -58.20
CA ASP A 22 4.11 5.52 -57.87
C ASP A 22 4.66 5.30 -56.44
N ASP A 23 5.40 6.26 -55.86
CA ASP A 23 5.85 6.22 -54.47
C ASP A 23 4.88 6.97 -53.52
N LEU A 24 3.71 6.36 -53.28
CA LEU A 24 2.78 6.76 -52.20
C LEU A 24 3.07 6.07 -50.85
N GLN A 25 4.10 5.23 -50.79
CA GLN A 25 4.59 4.61 -49.55
C GLN A 25 5.79 5.40 -49.03
N GLY A 26 5.78 5.74 -47.73
CA GLY A 26 6.95 6.29 -47.06
C GLY A 26 8.12 5.29 -46.97
N PRO A 27 9.31 5.77 -46.62
CA PRO A 27 10.51 4.94 -46.56
C PRO A 27 10.36 3.77 -45.56
N ALA A 28 10.85 2.59 -45.96
CA ALA A 28 10.77 1.38 -45.13
C ALA A 28 11.45 1.58 -43.76
N GLY A 29 10.86 1.02 -42.70
CA GLY A 29 11.18 1.35 -41.30
C GLY A 29 12.62 1.07 -40.83
N ASN A 30 13.40 0.28 -41.57
CA ASN A 30 14.83 0.04 -41.31
C ASN A 30 15.74 0.69 -42.38
N SER A 31 15.35 1.88 -42.84
CA SER A 31 16.21 2.76 -43.63
C SER A 31 16.80 3.87 -42.73
N ILE A 32 17.96 4.38 -43.14
CA ILE A 32 18.63 5.53 -42.52
C ILE A 32 18.33 6.75 -43.39
N SER A 33 17.91 7.85 -42.78
CA SER A 33 17.56 9.08 -43.52
C SER A 33 18.80 9.69 -44.18
N ASP A 34 18.77 9.86 -45.50
CA ASP A 34 19.87 10.44 -46.28
C ASP A 34 19.82 11.97 -46.34
N ALA A 35 18.73 12.59 -45.90
CA ALA A 35 18.55 14.03 -45.70
C ALA A 35 17.81 14.32 -44.38
N ASP A 36 17.68 15.60 -44.02
CA ASP A 36 16.70 16.02 -43.00
C ASP A 36 15.32 16.06 -43.67
N GLN A 37 14.31 15.42 -43.07
CA GLN A 37 12.95 15.35 -43.65
C GLN A 37 11.85 15.37 -42.57
N THR A 38 10.63 15.70 -42.99
CA THR A 38 9.43 15.60 -42.16
C THR A 38 8.55 14.47 -42.70
N LEU A 39 8.22 13.52 -41.83
CA LEU A 39 7.24 12.46 -42.10
C LEU A 39 5.96 12.76 -41.31
N TYR A 40 4.84 12.20 -41.74
CA TYR A 40 3.53 12.38 -41.14
C TYR A 40 2.93 11.02 -40.79
N VAL A 41 2.31 10.89 -39.61
CA VAL A 41 1.61 9.68 -39.17
C VAL A 41 0.16 10.02 -38.86
N SER A 42 -0.76 9.25 -39.44
CA SER A 42 -2.20 9.32 -39.18
C SER A 42 -2.52 8.53 -37.93
N MET A 43 -2.95 9.21 -36.86
CA MET A 43 -3.07 8.60 -35.52
C MET A 43 -4.51 8.63 -35.00
N SER A 44 -4.86 7.63 -34.20
CA SER A 44 -6.08 7.65 -33.42
C SER A 44 -5.87 7.22 -31.97
N LEU A 45 -6.26 8.09 -31.04
CA LEU A 45 -6.17 7.86 -29.60
C LEU A 45 -7.47 7.23 -29.10
N ILE A 46 -7.38 6.18 -28.29
CA ILE A 46 -8.47 5.27 -27.94
C ILE A 46 -8.59 5.10 -26.41
N GLY A 47 -9.69 5.62 -25.83
CA GLY A 47 -10.07 5.46 -24.41
C GLY A 47 -10.77 4.12 -24.09
N ASP A 48 -11.76 4.07 -23.17
CA ASP A 48 -12.65 2.91 -22.85
C ASP A 48 -14.20 3.17 -22.60
N THR A 49 -15.14 2.84 -23.53
CA THR A 49 -16.60 3.25 -23.58
C THR A 49 -17.57 2.42 -22.74
N PRO A 50 -18.81 2.90 -22.46
CA PRO A 50 -19.62 2.38 -21.38
C PRO A 50 -20.49 1.15 -21.71
N GLN A 51 -20.63 0.30 -20.68
CA GLN A 51 -21.63 -0.75 -20.46
C GLN A 51 -21.28 -1.48 -19.16
N SER A 52 -22.23 -2.18 -18.53
CA SER A 52 -22.14 -2.59 -17.11
C SER A 52 -22.45 -4.07 -16.82
N ARG A 53 -21.60 -4.78 -16.04
CA ARG A 53 -21.94 -5.93 -15.13
C ARG A 53 -20.72 -6.44 -14.33
N ALA A 54 -20.87 -6.76 -13.04
CA ALA A 54 -19.73 -6.99 -12.14
C ALA A 54 -18.74 -8.09 -12.57
N ALA A 55 -17.47 -7.90 -12.21
CA ALA A 55 -16.36 -8.75 -12.63
C ALA A 55 -16.48 -10.21 -12.18
N SER A 56 -15.93 -11.12 -12.99
CA SER A 56 -16.09 -12.55 -12.82
C SER A 56 -15.36 -13.07 -11.57
N ASP A 57 -15.94 -14.08 -10.93
CA ASP A 57 -15.52 -14.62 -9.63
C ASP A 57 -14.17 -15.35 -9.65
N ASN A 58 -13.54 -15.48 -10.83
CA ASN A 58 -12.24 -16.09 -11.09
C ASN A 58 -11.11 -15.06 -11.29
N GLY A 59 -11.39 -13.76 -11.17
CA GLY A 59 -10.39 -12.69 -11.24
C GLY A 59 -9.82 -12.38 -12.63
N SER A 60 -10.25 -13.06 -13.70
CA SER A 60 -9.77 -12.83 -15.07
C SER A 60 -10.81 -11.99 -15.85
N PRO A 61 -10.54 -10.71 -16.16
CA PRO A 61 -11.58 -9.81 -16.67
C PRO A 61 -12.10 -10.17 -18.06
N SER A 62 -13.43 -10.19 -18.24
CA SER A 62 -14.11 -10.53 -19.50
C SER A 62 -14.83 -9.32 -20.12
N GLU A 63 -14.80 -9.20 -21.45
CA GLU A 63 -15.36 -8.05 -22.17
C GLU A 63 -16.90 -7.97 -22.07
N GLY A 64 -17.41 -6.74 -21.96
CA GLY A 64 -18.85 -6.45 -21.82
C GLY A 64 -19.44 -6.79 -20.44
N VAL A 65 -18.71 -7.59 -19.65
CA VAL A 65 -19.01 -7.86 -18.24
C VAL A 65 -18.22 -6.86 -17.40
N ASP A 66 -16.99 -7.18 -16.98
CA ASP A 66 -16.18 -6.74 -15.81
C ASP A 66 -15.95 -5.20 -15.60
N PHE A 67 -16.99 -4.42 -15.87
CA PHE A 67 -17.04 -3.01 -16.27
C PHE A 67 -18.42 -2.34 -16.00
N GLY A 68 -18.55 -1.03 -16.30
CA GLY A 68 -19.63 -0.05 -15.97
C GLY A 68 -19.34 1.37 -16.56
N ASP A 69 -19.13 2.40 -15.71
CA ASP A 69 -18.69 3.77 -16.09
C ASP A 69 -17.49 4.41 -15.32
N GLY A 70 -16.85 5.41 -15.93
CA GLY A 70 -16.02 6.44 -15.28
C GLY A 70 -16.74 7.80 -15.27
N THR A 71 -16.37 8.76 -14.41
CA THR A 71 -17.08 10.04 -14.35
C THR A 71 -16.77 10.93 -15.56
N ALA A 72 -17.65 10.85 -16.58
CA ALA A 72 -17.49 11.46 -17.90
C ALA A 72 -17.25 12.99 -17.92
N ALA A 73 -17.56 13.67 -16.81
CA ALA A 73 -17.33 15.11 -16.61
C ALA A 73 -15.87 15.50 -16.30
N GLN A 74 -15.01 14.56 -15.87
CA GLN A 74 -13.61 14.86 -15.49
C GLN A 74 -12.60 13.80 -15.96
N GLU A 75 -12.90 12.50 -15.84
CA GLU A 75 -11.92 11.41 -16.01
C GLU A 75 -11.37 11.23 -17.44
N ASN A 76 -11.92 11.95 -18.42
CA ASN A 76 -11.63 11.83 -19.85
C ASN A 76 -11.36 13.16 -20.55
N LEU A 77 -11.12 14.22 -19.79
CA LEU A 77 -10.77 15.51 -20.37
C LEU A 77 -9.33 15.46 -20.88
N VAL A 78 -9.19 15.63 -22.19
CA VAL A 78 -7.90 15.88 -22.84
C VAL A 78 -7.68 17.40 -22.87
N ASN A 79 -6.45 17.82 -22.57
CA ASN A 79 -5.96 19.19 -22.79
C ASN A 79 -4.84 19.20 -23.83
N ASN A 80 -3.92 18.24 -23.75
CA ASN A 80 -2.87 18.06 -24.74
C ASN A 80 -2.38 16.61 -24.79
N ALA A 81 -1.73 16.27 -25.89
CA ALA A 81 -1.00 15.03 -26.10
C ALA A 81 0.45 15.33 -26.48
N TYR A 82 1.36 14.40 -26.17
CA TYR A 82 2.77 14.46 -26.53
C TYR A 82 3.17 13.11 -27.12
N PHE A 83 3.81 13.13 -28.28
CA PHE A 83 4.26 11.95 -28.99
C PHE A 83 5.78 11.90 -29.02
N VAL A 84 6.35 10.77 -28.62
CA VAL A 84 7.79 10.47 -28.74
C VAL A 84 7.93 9.30 -29.70
N PHE A 85 8.69 9.51 -30.76
CA PHE A 85 8.95 8.51 -31.80
C PHE A 85 10.30 7.83 -31.56
N TYR A 86 10.39 6.57 -31.98
CA TYR A 86 11.57 5.73 -31.77
C TYR A 86 11.86 4.89 -33.02
N ASP A 87 13.12 4.50 -33.18
CA ASP A 87 13.54 3.51 -34.17
C ASP A 87 13.19 2.07 -33.73
N GLU A 88 13.62 1.08 -34.51
CA GLU A 88 13.44 -0.35 -34.17
C GLU A 88 14.24 -0.81 -32.94
N ASP A 89 15.34 -0.11 -32.59
CA ASP A 89 16.18 -0.42 -31.43
C ASP A 89 15.65 0.23 -30.13
N GLY A 90 14.71 1.18 -30.25
CA GLY A 90 14.13 1.93 -29.13
C GLY A 90 14.89 3.21 -28.77
N ASN A 91 15.77 3.71 -29.64
CA ASN A 91 16.35 5.05 -29.54
C ASN A 91 15.32 6.09 -29.99
N VAL A 92 15.39 7.31 -29.44
CA VAL A 92 14.50 8.40 -29.86
C VAL A 92 14.85 8.86 -31.28
N VAL A 93 13.83 9.04 -32.12
CA VAL A 93 13.93 9.68 -33.45
C VAL A 93 13.28 11.06 -33.36
N GLY A 94 13.96 12.09 -33.87
CA GLY A 94 13.45 13.45 -33.88
C GLY A 94 13.30 14.12 -32.51
N ASP A 95 12.44 15.15 -32.49
CA ASP A 95 12.06 15.91 -31.30
C ASP A 95 10.63 15.55 -30.84
N ILE A 96 10.36 15.65 -29.53
CA ILE A 96 9.03 15.35 -28.96
C ILE A 96 7.96 16.28 -29.55
N VAL A 97 6.85 15.69 -30.01
CA VAL A 97 5.80 16.42 -30.75
C VAL A 97 4.60 16.72 -29.83
N PRO A 98 4.38 17.98 -29.43
CA PRO A 98 3.19 18.38 -28.69
C PRO A 98 1.99 18.61 -29.63
N ILE A 99 0.81 18.17 -29.21
CA ILE A 99 -0.48 18.43 -29.87
C ILE A 99 -1.43 19.02 -28.82
N GLU A 100 -1.87 20.27 -29.04
CA GLU A 100 -2.85 20.95 -28.19
C GLU A 100 -4.29 20.54 -28.56
N LEU A 101 -5.25 20.76 -27.65
CA LEU A 101 -6.64 20.30 -27.76
C LEU A 101 -7.32 20.62 -29.12
N ASP A 102 -7.13 21.82 -29.66
CA ASP A 102 -7.78 22.28 -30.88
C ASP A 102 -7.42 21.42 -32.13
N ASN A 103 -6.29 20.70 -32.06
CA ASN A 103 -5.78 19.81 -33.12
C ASN A 103 -6.15 18.33 -32.91
N LEU A 104 -6.97 18.01 -31.90
CA LEU A 104 -7.47 16.66 -31.61
C LEU A 104 -8.95 16.55 -31.98
N HIS A 105 -9.22 16.07 -33.20
CA HIS A 105 -10.59 15.92 -33.67
C HIS A 105 -11.26 14.71 -33.02
N LEU A 106 -12.40 14.92 -32.36
CA LEU A 106 -13.22 13.84 -31.80
C LEU A 106 -13.98 13.14 -32.93
N ASP A 107 -13.84 11.82 -33.03
CA ASP A 107 -14.62 11.00 -33.97
C ASP A 107 -16.02 10.73 -33.38
N GLU A 108 -16.93 11.71 -33.56
CA GLU A 108 -18.33 11.62 -33.12
C GLU A 108 -19.12 10.46 -33.78
N SER A 109 -18.55 9.80 -34.81
CA SER A 109 -19.18 8.68 -35.50
C SER A 109 -18.85 7.31 -34.90
N PHE A 110 -17.86 7.24 -33.99
CA PHE A 110 -17.36 5.99 -33.46
C PHE A 110 -18.28 5.37 -32.39
N VAL A 111 -18.61 4.07 -32.56
CA VAL A 111 -19.32 3.24 -31.58
C VAL A 111 -18.62 1.89 -31.50
N GLY A 112 -18.00 1.56 -30.35
CA GLY A 112 -17.27 0.29 -30.15
C GLY A 112 -17.04 -0.03 -28.68
N GLY A 113 -17.03 -1.32 -28.32
CA GLY A 113 -17.24 -1.83 -26.95
C GLY A 113 -16.39 -1.21 -25.84
N THR A 114 -15.07 -1.25 -25.98
CA THR A 114 -14.08 -0.88 -24.94
C THR A 114 -13.26 0.36 -25.30
N VAL A 115 -13.86 1.41 -25.92
CA VAL A 115 -13.19 2.61 -26.50
C VAL A 115 -13.91 3.99 -26.32
N GLU A 116 -13.64 4.75 -25.22
CA GLU A 116 -14.50 5.85 -24.66
C GLU A 116 -14.65 7.06 -25.55
N ARG A 117 -13.52 7.48 -26.12
CA ARG A 117 -13.39 8.58 -27.05
C ARG A 117 -12.34 8.14 -28.03
N ARG A 118 -12.67 8.26 -29.30
CA ARG A 118 -11.72 8.10 -30.39
C ARG A 118 -11.35 9.49 -30.87
N TYR A 119 -10.14 9.95 -30.56
CA TYR A 119 -9.60 11.16 -31.16
C TYR A 119 -8.80 10.79 -32.42
N LYS A 120 -8.70 11.71 -33.38
CA LYS A 120 -7.94 11.59 -34.62
C LYS A 120 -7.08 12.83 -34.84
N SER A 121 -5.86 12.65 -35.33
CA SER A 121 -4.93 13.74 -35.63
C SER A 121 -3.82 13.25 -36.57
N VAL A 122 -3.25 14.15 -37.36
CA VAL A 122 -2.01 13.92 -38.10
C VAL A 122 -0.85 14.46 -37.26
N VAL A 123 0.19 13.65 -37.06
CA VAL A 123 1.37 14.04 -36.26
C VAL A 123 2.61 14.08 -37.15
N ALA A 124 3.26 15.25 -37.21
CA ALA A 124 4.45 15.48 -37.99
C ALA A 124 5.72 15.14 -37.19
N VAL A 125 6.59 14.31 -37.75
CA VAL A 125 7.83 13.79 -37.16
C VAL A 125 9.02 14.33 -37.96
N SER A 126 9.92 15.07 -37.30
CA SER A 126 11.16 15.51 -37.92
C SER A 126 12.23 14.41 -37.79
N VAL A 127 12.73 13.89 -38.91
CA VAL A 127 13.80 12.88 -38.95
C VAL A 127 15.07 13.53 -39.49
N ARG A 128 16.17 13.50 -38.73
CA ARG A 128 17.43 14.14 -39.14
C ARG A 128 18.28 13.20 -40.00
N LYS A 129 19.15 13.77 -40.84
CA LYS A 129 20.10 13.02 -41.67
C LYS A 129 20.98 12.12 -40.79
N GLY A 130 20.93 10.81 -41.03
CA GLY A 130 21.65 9.79 -40.28
C GLY A 130 20.87 9.15 -39.14
N GLU A 131 19.68 9.63 -38.79
CA GLU A 131 18.74 8.93 -37.91
C GLU A 131 18.07 7.76 -38.68
N LYS A 132 17.69 6.69 -37.96
CA LYS A 132 16.81 5.64 -38.50
C LYS A 132 15.38 6.19 -38.65
N MET A 133 14.58 5.58 -39.54
CA MET A 133 13.15 5.91 -39.62
C MET A 133 12.40 5.56 -38.31
N PRO A 134 11.35 6.32 -37.97
CA PRO A 134 10.54 6.02 -36.79
C PRO A 134 9.70 4.75 -37.04
N ALA A 135 9.95 3.71 -36.24
CA ALA A 135 9.27 2.41 -36.29
C ALA A 135 8.32 2.19 -35.09
N GLN A 136 8.40 3.02 -34.05
CA GLN A 136 7.57 2.92 -32.85
C GLN A 136 7.20 4.31 -32.31
N VAL A 137 6.11 4.41 -31.53
CA VAL A 137 5.68 5.66 -30.90
C VAL A 137 5.07 5.43 -29.51
N ILE A 138 5.34 6.34 -28.57
CA ILE A 138 4.62 6.46 -27.30
C ILE A 138 3.80 7.75 -27.32
N CYS A 139 2.54 7.65 -26.88
CA CYS A 139 1.67 8.80 -26.62
C CYS A 139 1.53 9.02 -25.11
N TYR A 140 1.61 10.29 -24.69
CA TYR A 140 1.25 10.76 -23.36
C TYR A 140 0.12 11.78 -23.47
N ILE A 141 -0.97 11.61 -22.73
CA ILE A 141 -2.08 12.56 -22.69
C ILE A 141 -2.11 13.22 -21.30
N ASN A 142 -2.23 14.54 -21.26
CA ASN A 142 -2.14 15.36 -20.04
C ASN A 142 -0.93 15.03 -19.13
N PRO A 143 0.31 14.84 -19.65
CA PRO A 143 1.42 14.48 -18.79
C PRO A 143 1.72 15.58 -17.76
N ILE A 144 1.83 15.18 -16.49
CA ILE A 144 2.14 16.05 -15.33
C ILE A 144 3.32 17.02 -15.59
N SER A 145 4.26 16.60 -16.43
CA SER A 145 5.27 17.45 -17.05
C SER A 145 5.82 16.73 -18.30
N PRO A 146 6.10 17.44 -19.41
CA PRO A 146 6.80 16.87 -20.56
C PRO A 146 8.29 16.60 -20.30
N SER A 147 8.84 17.09 -19.18
CA SER A 147 10.25 16.88 -18.82
C SER A 147 10.61 15.40 -18.74
N SER A 148 11.72 15.02 -19.39
CA SER A 148 12.22 13.64 -19.44
C SER A 148 11.28 12.60 -20.06
N LEU A 149 10.27 13.01 -20.85
CA LEU A 149 9.48 12.06 -21.66
C LEU A 149 10.23 11.61 -22.92
N GLN A 150 11.05 12.49 -23.50
CA GLN A 150 11.95 12.19 -24.61
C GLN A 150 13.21 11.46 -24.11
N ASN A 151 13.05 10.19 -23.75
CA ASN A 151 14.13 9.27 -23.35
C ASN A 151 13.96 7.92 -24.06
N PRO A 152 15.04 7.21 -24.45
CA PRO A 152 14.96 5.88 -25.05
C PRO A 152 14.10 4.88 -24.26
N LEU A 153 13.57 3.86 -24.95
CA LEU A 153 12.60 2.90 -24.39
C LEU A 153 13.12 2.15 -23.15
N ASN A 154 14.44 1.95 -23.04
CA ASN A 154 15.07 1.32 -21.87
C ASN A 154 15.15 2.23 -20.63
N ILE A 155 15.01 3.56 -20.78
CA ILE A 155 14.99 4.51 -19.67
C ILE A 155 13.55 4.89 -19.31
N ILE A 156 12.65 5.02 -20.29
CA ILE A 156 11.34 5.64 -20.09
C ILE A 156 10.43 4.91 -19.08
N GLN A 157 10.55 3.58 -18.98
CA GLN A 157 9.84 2.75 -17.99
C GLN A 157 10.28 2.96 -16.53
N THR A 158 11.28 3.82 -16.28
CA THR A 158 11.75 4.22 -14.94
C THR A 158 11.44 5.68 -14.60
N ILE A 159 11.04 6.49 -15.59
CA ILE A 159 10.68 7.90 -15.39
C ILE A 159 9.37 7.98 -14.61
N SER A 160 9.33 8.79 -13.56
CA SER A 160 8.25 8.79 -12.57
C SER A 160 7.71 10.18 -12.22
N ARG A 161 6.52 10.22 -11.62
CA ARG A 161 5.79 11.42 -11.16
C ARG A 161 5.22 11.18 -9.75
N THR A 162 5.01 12.27 -9.00
CA THR A 162 4.41 12.27 -7.66
C THR A 162 2.89 12.45 -7.66
N SER A 163 2.30 12.84 -8.80
CA SER A 163 0.84 12.98 -9.00
C SER A 163 0.38 12.16 -10.21
N THR A 164 -0.91 11.87 -10.29
CA THR A 164 -1.60 11.19 -11.39
C THR A 164 -2.55 12.10 -12.18
N TRP A 165 -2.71 13.36 -11.75
CA TRP A 165 -3.48 14.41 -12.42
C TRP A 165 -2.90 15.80 -12.20
N SER A 166 -3.32 16.76 -13.02
CA SER A 166 -2.99 18.19 -12.91
C SER A 166 -4.21 19.08 -13.16
N THR A 167 -4.17 20.33 -12.70
CA THR A 167 -5.16 21.37 -13.02
C THR A 167 -4.53 22.43 -13.92
N ILE A 168 -5.33 23.03 -14.83
CA ILE A 168 -4.92 24.25 -15.55
C ILE A 168 -4.90 25.42 -14.57
N SER A 169 -3.97 26.36 -14.75
CA SER A 169 -3.82 27.53 -13.87
C SER A 169 -5.13 28.33 -13.76
N GLY A 170 -5.71 28.39 -12.56
CA GLY A 170 -6.98 29.08 -12.29
C GLY A 170 -8.25 28.24 -12.48
N GLY A 171 -8.14 26.96 -12.84
CA GLY A 171 -9.28 26.03 -12.96
C GLY A 171 -9.26 24.91 -11.91
N ASN A 172 -10.44 24.46 -11.50
CA ASN A 172 -10.62 23.33 -10.58
C ASN A 172 -10.70 21.96 -11.30
N THR A 173 -10.68 21.97 -12.63
CA THR A 173 -10.83 20.79 -13.49
C THR A 173 -9.57 19.91 -13.42
N LYS A 174 -9.73 18.66 -12.95
CA LYS A 174 -8.67 17.65 -12.98
C LYS A 174 -8.50 17.09 -14.39
N TYR A 175 -7.27 17.11 -14.89
CA TYR A 175 -6.84 16.43 -16.11
C TYR A 175 -5.96 15.26 -15.70
N PHE A 176 -6.45 14.04 -15.90
CA PHE A 176 -5.72 12.82 -15.54
C PHE A 176 -4.64 12.51 -16.57
N ALA A 177 -3.44 12.21 -16.08
CA ALA A 177 -2.33 11.81 -16.93
C ALA A 177 -2.53 10.37 -17.42
N MET A 178 -2.24 10.14 -18.70
CA MET A 178 -2.36 8.86 -19.37
C MET A 178 -1.11 8.60 -20.24
N SER A 179 -0.81 7.32 -20.49
CA SER A 179 0.12 6.86 -21.52
C SER A 179 -0.56 5.84 -22.42
N ASN A 180 0.08 5.40 -23.51
CA ASN A 180 -0.34 4.14 -24.12
C ASN A 180 -0.31 2.98 -23.13
N SER A 181 -1.13 1.96 -23.39
CA SER A 181 -1.10 0.69 -22.65
C SER A 181 0.21 -0.05 -22.92
N VAL A 182 0.63 -0.87 -21.94
CA VAL A 182 1.74 -1.81 -22.08
C VAL A 182 1.22 -3.20 -21.73
N TYR A 183 1.44 -4.14 -22.64
CA TYR A 183 0.95 -5.50 -22.57
C TYR A 183 1.92 -6.44 -23.31
N TYR A 184 1.80 -7.74 -23.09
CA TYR A 184 2.51 -8.75 -23.86
C TYR A 184 1.66 -9.12 -25.08
N PRO A 185 2.11 -8.79 -26.31
CA PRO A 185 1.34 -9.06 -27.52
C PRO A 185 1.35 -10.55 -27.85
N ARG A 186 0.44 -10.95 -28.74
CA ARG A 186 0.39 -12.33 -29.27
C ARG A 186 1.21 -12.40 -30.56
N ARG A 187 2.06 -13.42 -30.70
CA ARG A 187 2.70 -13.73 -31.98
C ARG A 187 1.64 -14.16 -33.00
N ALA A 188 1.70 -13.58 -34.20
CA ALA A 188 0.78 -13.93 -35.29
C ALA A 188 0.79 -15.45 -35.56
N GLY A 189 -0.41 -16.04 -35.58
CA GLY A 189 -0.61 -17.47 -35.89
C GLY A 189 -0.41 -18.48 -34.74
N SER A 190 -0.15 -18.05 -33.49
CA SER A 190 0.25 -18.97 -32.39
C SER A 190 -0.76 -20.06 -31.98
N GLY A 191 -2.00 -20.03 -32.46
CA GLY A 191 -3.08 -20.96 -32.09
C GLY A 191 -3.65 -20.72 -30.67
N THR A 192 -2.80 -20.63 -29.66
CA THR A 192 -3.15 -20.35 -28.26
C THR A 192 -3.62 -18.91 -28.02
N GLY A 193 -4.54 -18.70 -27.08
CA GLY A 193 -5.02 -17.37 -26.69
C GLY A 193 -4.09 -16.57 -25.76
N LEU A 194 -2.87 -17.07 -25.51
CA LEU A 194 -1.87 -16.47 -24.60
C LEU A 194 -0.56 -16.17 -25.37
N PRO A 195 0.26 -15.21 -24.89
CA PRO A 195 1.60 -14.94 -25.44
C PRO A 195 2.56 -16.15 -25.35
N GLU A 196 3.64 -16.12 -26.14
CA GLU A 196 4.74 -17.09 -26.03
C GLU A 196 5.58 -16.82 -24.76
N SER A 197 6.19 -17.86 -24.17
CA SER A 197 6.90 -17.76 -22.88
C SER A 197 8.07 -16.76 -22.88
N ASN A 198 8.73 -16.60 -24.03
CA ASN A 198 9.83 -15.68 -24.28
C ASN A 198 9.38 -14.28 -24.77
N GLN A 199 8.07 -14.03 -24.91
CA GLN A 199 7.55 -12.75 -25.41
C GLN A 199 7.94 -11.60 -24.45
N LEU A 200 8.45 -10.50 -25.01
CA LEU A 200 8.69 -9.24 -24.30
C LEU A 200 7.46 -8.32 -24.37
N PRO A 201 7.29 -7.38 -23.42
CA PRO A 201 6.17 -6.46 -23.43
C PRO A 201 6.31 -5.41 -24.55
N GLN A 202 5.20 -5.08 -25.19
CA GLN A 202 5.10 -3.98 -26.16
C GLN A 202 4.96 -2.67 -25.39
N VAL A 203 6.07 -1.94 -25.25
CA VAL A 203 6.15 -0.68 -24.47
C VAL A 203 5.72 0.53 -25.29
N ALA A 204 6.09 0.55 -26.57
CA ALA A 204 5.66 1.54 -27.56
C ALA A 204 4.73 0.87 -28.59
N VAL A 205 3.90 1.66 -29.26
CA VAL A 205 3.04 1.17 -30.35
C VAL A 205 3.88 1.11 -31.63
N THR A 206 3.98 -0.07 -32.23
CA THR A 206 4.67 -0.29 -33.52
C THR A 206 3.97 0.46 -34.65
N ILE A 207 4.72 1.18 -35.46
CA ILE A 207 4.25 1.83 -36.69
C ILE A 207 4.38 0.79 -37.83
N PRO A 208 3.28 0.37 -38.48
CA PRO A 208 3.38 -0.58 -39.58
C PRO A 208 4.01 0.02 -40.83
N GLU A 209 4.53 -0.83 -41.72
CA GLU A 209 5.02 -0.41 -43.03
C GLU A 209 3.89 0.25 -43.85
N GLY A 210 4.19 1.38 -44.49
CA GLY A 210 3.20 2.20 -45.21
C GLY A 210 2.35 3.17 -44.36
N TYR A 211 2.56 3.25 -43.04
CA TYR A 211 1.87 4.21 -42.16
C TYR A 211 2.67 5.53 -41.96
N LEU A 212 3.81 5.65 -42.63
CA LEU A 212 4.60 6.87 -42.74
C LEU A 212 4.29 7.55 -44.08
N TYR A 213 3.89 8.82 -44.04
CA TYR A 213 3.56 9.61 -45.22
C TYR A 213 4.57 10.75 -45.40
N THR A 214 4.96 11.04 -46.64
CA THR A 214 5.88 12.14 -46.99
C THR A 214 5.17 13.48 -47.20
N SER A 215 3.84 13.54 -46.98
CA SER A 215 3.04 14.76 -47.03
C SER A 215 1.86 14.70 -46.08
N GLU A 216 1.46 15.88 -45.59
CA GLU A 216 0.36 16.07 -44.63
C GLU A 216 -0.98 15.60 -45.21
N ALA A 217 -1.31 15.99 -46.44
CA ALA A 217 -2.56 15.64 -47.11
C ALA A 217 -2.76 14.11 -47.28
N ALA A 218 -1.69 13.36 -47.57
CA ALA A 218 -1.78 11.90 -47.66
C ALA A 218 -2.07 11.25 -46.28
N ALA A 219 -1.57 11.87 -45.21
CA ALA A 219 -1.89 11.45 -43.85
C ALA A 219 -3.31 11.86 -43.43
N GLU A 220 -3.82 13.01 -43.87
CA GLU A 220 -5.21 13.44 -43.66
C GLU A 220 -6.20 12.48 -44.35
N GLU A 221 -5.93 12.09 -45.61
CA GLU A 221 -6.73 11.10 -46.33
C GLU A 221 -6.80 9.76 -45.58
N ALA A 222 -5.66 9.31 -45.03
CA ALA A 222 -5.58 8.04 -44.30
C ALA A 222 -6.40 8.00 -42.99
N LEU A 223 -6.71 9.16 -42.35
CA LEU A 223 -7.59 9.22 -41.15
C LEU A 223 -9.03 8.76 -41.42
N GLY A 224 -9.44 8.68 -42.69
CA GLY A 224 -10.71 8.10 -43.14
C GLY A 224 -10.66 6.59 -43.38
N THR A 225 -9.51 5.93 -43.15
CA THR A 225 -9.24 4.55 -43.57
C THR A 225 -8.71 3.69 -42.41
N ASP A 226 -8.61 2.38 -42.66
CA ASP A 226 -7.97 1.43 -41.74
C ASP A 226 -6.46 1.67 -41.56
N ASN A 227 -5.81 2.45 -42.44
CA ASN A 227 -4.39 2.85 -42.32
C ASN A 227 -4.17 3.98 -41.29
N THR A 228 -4.91 3.94 -40.18
CA THR A 228 -4.77 4.87 -39.04
C THR A 228 -4.16 4.13 -37.86
N LEU A 229 -3.06 4.64 -37.31
CA LEU A 229 -2.37 4.03 -36.17
C LEU A 229 -3.17 4.18 -34.88
N ASN A 230 -3.73 3.07 -34.41
CA ASN A 230 -4.55 3.01 -33.19
C ASN A 230 -3.67 2.92 -31.93
N ILE A 231 -3.86 3.85 -30.99
CA ILE A 231 -3.14 3.92 -29.71
C ILE A 231 -4.14 3.85 -28.56
N TYR A 232 -4.21 2.69 -27.91
CA TYR A 232 -4.95 2.45 -26.67
C TYR A 232 -4.24 3.11 -25.50
N VAL A 233 -4.97 3.82 -24.62
CA VAL A 233 -4.38 4.55 -23.47
C VAL A 233 -4.92 4.13 -22.10
N GLU A 234 -4.09 4.26 -21.07
CA GLU A 234 -4.39 3.96 -19.66
C GLU A 234 -4.11 5.17 -18.76
N ARG A 235 -5.01 5.46 -17.81
CA ARG A 235 -4.80 6.47 -16.76
C ARG A 235 -3.72 6.02 -15.77
N TYR A 236 -2.90 6.94 -15.27
CA TYR A 236 -1.91 6.68 -14.21
C TYR A 236 -2.53 6.44 -12.83
N ALA A 237 -3.74 6.94 -12.62
CA ALA A 237 -4.45 6.87 -11.36
C ALA A 237 -5.01 5.47 -11.08
N THR A 238 -5.26 5.20 -9.81
CA THR A 238 -6.12 4.13 -9.28
C THR A 238 -7.36 4.80 -8.65
N LYS A 239 -8.51 4.14 -8.58
CA LYS A 239 -9.73 4.69 -7.96
C LYS A 239 -10.18 3.82 -6.80
N LEU A 240 -10.49 4.39 -5.64
CA LEU A 240 -11.05 3.64 -4.52
C LEU A 240 -12.25 4.38 -3.92
N SER A 241 -13.36 3.67 -3.81
CA SER A 241 -14.53 4.08 -3.02
C SER A 241 -14.56 3.26 -1.74
N PHE A 242 -14.65 3.93 -0.60
CA PHE A 242 -14.81 3.30 0.71
C PHE A 242 -16.22 3.56 1.25
N ARG A 243 -16.78 2.56 1.94
CA ARG A 243 -18.02 2.67 2.72
C ARG A 243 -17.88 1.85 3.99
N ALA A 244 -18.56 2.27 5.06
CA ALA A 244 -18.68 1.48 6.28
C ALA A 244 -20.08 1.59 6.88
N VAL A 245 -20.51 0.54 7.58
CA VAL A 245 -21.65 0.58 8.49
C VAL A 245 -21.30 1.27 9.80
N ASP A 246 -22.34 1.66 10.56
CA ASP A 246 -22.19 2.10 11.95
C ASP A 246 -21.59 0.95 12.80
N PRO A 247 -20.61 1.22 13.68
CA PRO A 247 -19.95 0.17 14.46
C PRO A 247 -20.84 -0.40 15.58
N THR A 248 -20.68 -1.70 15.85
CA THR A 248 -21.33 -2.32 17.02
C THR A 248 -20.53 -2.02 18.28
N ASN A 249 -21.22 -1.91 19.42
CA ASN A 249 -20.57 -1.76 20.72
C ASN A 249 -19.72 -2.98 21.09
N TYR A 250 -18.42 -2.78 21.27
CA TYR A 250 -17.51 -3.81 21.78
C TYR A 250 -17.60 -3.89 23.30
N VAL A 251 -18.14 -4.98 23.83
CA VAL A 251 -18.23 -5.22 25.28
C VAL A 251 -17.04 -6.05 25.76
N THR A 252 -16.39 -5.59 26.82
CA THR A 252 -15.39 -6.34 27.59
C THR A 252 -15.53 -5.98 29.07
N ALA A 253 -14.47 -6.10 29.88
CA ALA A 253 -14.51 -5.81 31.31
C ALA A 253 -13.19 -5.22 31.85
N THR A 254 -13.23 -4.72 33.08
CA THR A 254 -12.08 -4.39 33.92
C THR A 254 -12.09 -5.25 35.19
N ARG A 255 -10.92 -5.53 35.78
CA ARG A 255 -10.80 -6.19 37.10
C ARG A 255 -10.39 -5.15 38.14
N VAL A 256 -11.28 -4.84 39.08
CA VAL A 256 -11.04 -3.88 40.16
C VAL A 256 -10.62 -4.62 41.43
N TYR A 257 -9.43 -4.34 41.96
CA TYR A 257 -8.93 -4.97 43.17
C TYR A 257 -9.50 -4.28 44.41
N GLN A 258 -9.90 -5.07 45.40
CA GLN A 258 -10.30 -4.57 46.72
C GLN A 258 -9.12 -3.82 47.39
N GLU A 259 -9.42 -2.85 48.24
CA GLU A 259 -8.39 -2.11 48.97
C GLU A 259 -7.58 -3.06 49.88
N ASN A 260 -6.24 -2.91 49.88
CA ASN A 260 -5.31 -3.74 50.66
C ASN A 260 -5.54 -5.26 50.52
N SER A 261 -5.85 -5.72 49.30
CA SER A 261 -6.27 -7.10 49.03
C SER A 261 -5.90 -7.53 47.60
N THR A 262 -5.62 -8.83 47.43
CA THR A 262 -5.40 -9.46 46.11
C THR A 262 -6.70 -9.91 45.44
N ASN A 263 -7.85 -9.79 46.11
CA ASN A 263 -9.15 -10.16 45.55
C ASN A 263 -9.66 -9.06 44.61
N SER A 264 -10.16 -9.45 43.44
CA SER A 264 -10.74 -8.52 42.45
C SER A 264 -12.19 -8.88 42.10
N THR A 265 -13.01 -7.87 41.82
CA THR A 265 -14.31 -8.02 41.15
C THR A 265 -14.21 -7.60 39.69
N THR A 266 -14.97 -8.26 38.81
CA THR A 266 -15.12 -7.87 37.41
C THR A 266 -16.22 -6.83 37.26
N LYS A 267 -16.04 -5.88 36.35
CA LYS A 267 -17.06 -4.91 35.90
C LYS A 267 -17.04 -4.80 34.39
N ASN A 268 -18.20 -4.73 33.74
CA ASN A 268 -18.28 -4.57 32.29
C ASN A 268 -17.84 -3.16 31.84
N VAL A 269 -17.21 -3.11 30.67
CA VAL A 269 -16.82 -1.89 29.95
C VAL A 269 -17.36 -2.02 28.53
N THR A 270 -18.13 -1.04 28.08
CA THR A 270 -18.62 -0.95 26.70
C THR A 270 -17.84 0.11 25.97
N LEU A 271 -17.30 -0.24 24.79
CA LEU A 271 -16.57 0.64 23.91
C LEU A 271 -17.41 0.86 22.64
N THR A 272 -17.70 2.12 22.32
CA THR A 272 -18.34 2.55 21.08
C THR A 272 -17.28 3.23 20.22
N PHE A 273 -16.92 2.64 19.08
CA PHE A 273 -16.02 3.30 18.12
C PHE A 273 -16.74 4.48 17.47
N LEU A 274 -16.05 5.61 17.35
CA LEU A 274 -16.52 6.84 16.72
C LEU A 274 -15.60 7.13 15.52
N PRO A 275 -15.99 6.72 14.30
CA PRO A 275 -15.17 6.93 13.11
C PRO A 275 -15.00 8.40 12.76
N GLN A 276 -13.76 8.81 12.48
CA GLN A 276 -13.42 10.19 12.14
C GLN A 276 -12.91 10.31 10.69
N LYS A 277 -11.98 9.44 10.27
CA LYS A 277 -11.27 9.53 8.98
C LYS A 277 -11.07 8.16 8.31
N TRP A 278 -10.87 8.17 6.98
CA TRP A 278 -10.29 7.04 6.25
C TRP A 278 -9.20 7.50 5.27
N ALA A 279 -8.22 6.65 4.99
CA ALA A 279 -7.16 6.91 4.01
C ALA A 279 -6.61 5.61 3.41
N VAL A 280 -5.88 5.70 2.29
CA VAL A 280 -5.01 4.61 1.83
C VAL A 280 -3.62 4.81 2.43
N ASN A 281 -3.23 3.88 3.30
CA ASN A 281 -1.92 3.77 3.91
C ASN A 281 -0.98 2.89 3.07
N ALA A 282 0.33 3.07 3.24
CA ALA A 282 1.37 2.42 2.44
C ALA A 282 1.24 2.65 0.91
N GLU A 283 0.65 3.78 0.50
CA GLU A 283 0.55 4.19 -0.91
C GLU A 283 1.94 4.48 -1.50
N SER A 284 2.21 4.11 -2.75
CA SER A 284 3.47 4.41 -3.44
C SER A 284 3.68 5.93 -3.56
N ASN A 285 4.83 6.43 -3.11
CA ASN A 285 5.21 7.85 -3.17
C ASN A 285 5.25 8.41 -4.61
N ARG A 286 5.36 7.53 -5.60
CA ARG A 286 5.53 7.86 -7.03
C ARG A 286 4.83 6.83 -7.92
N SER A 287 4.50 7.19 -9.15
CA SER A 287 4.09 6.27 -10.22
C SER A 287 4.93 6.50 -11.47
N TYR A 288 5.17 5.45 -12.27
CA TYR A 288 5.90 5.56 -13.55
C TYR A 288 5.02 6.17 -14.65
N VAL A 289 5.62 6.97 -15.55
CA VAL A 289 4.93 7.63 -16.68
C VAL A 289 4.39 6.67 -17.73
N ILE A 290 4.80 5.40 -17.66
CA ILE A 290 4.27 4.31 -18.47
C ILE A 290 4.31 3.03 -17.61
N LYS A 291 3.44 2.06 -17.91
CA LYS A 291 3.36 0.79 -17.17
C LYS A 291 4.69 0.02 -17.30
N SER A 292 5.23 -0.41 -16.17
CA SER A 292 6.57 -1.01 -16.07
C SER A 292 6.50 -2.51 -15.82
N PHE A 293 7.40 -3.25 -16.48
CA PHE A 293 7.60 -4.70 -16.33
C PHE A 293 9.09 -5.04 -16.16
N ARG A 294 9.85 -4.10 -15.58
CA ARG A 294 11.29 -4.26 -15.32
C ARG A 294 11.57 -5.42 -14.38
N ARG A 295 12.68 -6.11 -14.61
CA ARG A 295 13.17 -7.14 -13.68
C ARG A 295 13.63 -6.48 -12.38
N GLU A 296 13.45 -7.17 -11.26
CA GLU A 296 14.07 -6.80 -9.99
C GLU A 296 15.42 -7.52 -9.85
N SER A 297 16.39 -6.90 -9.19
CA SER A 297 17.60 -7.61 -8.72
C SER A 297 17.28 -8.47 -7.50
N GLU A 298 18.20 -9.35 -7.09
CA GLU A 298 18.11 -10.04 -5.78
C GLU A 298 17.98 -9.03 -4.62
N LEU A 299 18.64 -7.87 -4.76
CA LEU A 299 18.59 -6.75 -3.81
C LEU A 299 17.37 -5.81 -4.02
N GLY A 300 16.55 -6.04 -5.05
CA GLY A 300 15.27 -5.37 -5.30
C GLY A 300 15.33 -4.20 -6.27
N ASP A 301 16.52 -3.89 -6.80
CA ASP A 301 16.75 -2.77 -7.72
C ASP A 301 16.04 -2.96 -9.05
N VAL A 302 15.71 -1.86 -9.71
CA VAL A 302 15.17 -1.87 -11.09
C VAL A 302 16.29 -2.20 -12.08
N LEU A 303 16.20 -3.37 -12.74
CA LEU A 303 17.16 -3.79 -13.77
C LEU A 303 16.84 -3.18 -15.15
N ALA A 304 17.83 -3.21 -16.05
CA ALA A 304 17.75 -2.68 -17.41
C ALA A 304 16.91 -3.55 -18.39
N ASP A 305 16.48 -4.75 -17.97
CA ASP A 305 15.70 -5.70 -18.76
C ASP A 305 14.23 -5.73 -18.31
N ASN A 306 13.32 -6.06 -19.22
CA ASN A 306 11.96 -6.46 -18.88
C ASN A 306 11.90 -7.97 -18.59
N TYR A 307 10.91 -8.40 -17.80
CA TYR A 307 10.54 -9.82 -17.76
C TYR A 307 9.97 -10.26 -19.12
N THR A 308 10.18 -11.52 -19.47
CA THR A 308 9.35 -12.19 -20.49
C THR A 308 7.99 -12.57 -19.89
N PHE A 309 6.99 -12.79 -20.74
CA PHE A 309 5.65 -13.22 -20.31
C PHE A 309 5.71 -14.46 -19.42
N GLY A 310 6.51 -15.47 -19.78
CA GLY A 310 6.66 -16.71 -19.01
C GLY A 310 7.24 -16.50 -17.62
N ALA A 311 8.32 -15.71 -17.50
CA ALA A 311 8.96 -15.42 -16.23
C ALA A 311 8.06 -14.61 -15.29
N LEU A 312 7.37 -13.58 -15.82
CA LEU A 312 6.41 -12.80 -15.02
C LEU A 312 5.16 -13.61 -14.67
N ASN A 313 4.64 -14.43 -15.60
CA ASN A 313 3.48 -15.27 -15.33
C ASN A 313 3.77 -16.35 -14.26
N ALA A 314 4.98 -16.91 -14.23
CA ALA A 314 5.41 -17.81 -13.17
C ALA A 314 5.42 -17.09 -11.81
N ARG A 315 6.01 -15.88 -11.75
CA ARG A 315 6.04 -15.03 -10.53
C ARG A 315 4.67 -14.57 -10.05
N ILE A 316 3.73 -14.32 -10.96
CA ILE A 316 2.36 -13.92 -10.62
C ILE A 316 1.52 -15.09 -10.11
N ASN A 317 1.65 -16.29 -10.68
CA ASN A 317 0.73 -17.39 -10.41
C ASN A 317 1.18 -18.43 -9.37
N THR A 318 2.45 -18.40 -8.94
CA THR A 318 3.05 -19.41 -8.05
C THR A 318 3.26 -18.86 -6.63
N ASN A 319 3.11 -19.72 -5.61
CA ASN A 319 3.37 -19.35 -4.21
C ASN A 319 4.86 -19.44 -3.82
N VAL A 320 5.57 -20.46 -4.32
CA VAL A 320 7.02 -20.63 -4.09
C VAL A 320 7.78 -20.20 -5.34
N TYR A 321 8.56 -19.11 -5.26
CA TYR A 321 9.45 -18.76 -6.36
C TYR A 321 10.68 -19.67 -6.37
N ASN A 322 10.93 -20.30 -7.50
CA ASN A 322 12.20 -20.95 -7.82
C ASN A 322 12.75 -20.27 -9.09
N ASP A 323 14.03 -19.90 -9.08
CA ASP A 323 14.71 -19.25 -10.22
C ASP A 323 15.20 -20.27 -11.27
N ASP A 324 15.07 -21.58 -10.99
CA ASP A 324 15.24 -22.64 -11.98
C ASP A 324 14.42 -22.36 -13.25
N ALA A 325 15.02 -22.54 -14.43
CA ALA A 325 14.41 -22.27 -15.75
C ALA A 325 13.12 -23.07 -16.08
N ASN A 326 12.69 -23.93 -15.16
CA ASN A 326 11.41 -24.61 -15.15
C ASN A 326 10.29 -23.64 -14.71
N HIS A 327 9.76 -22.88 -15.68
CA HIS A 327 8.62 -21.95 -15.56
C HIS A 327 7.25 -22.61 -15.21
N TRP A 328 7.25 -23.64 -14.36
CA TRP A 328 6.05 -24.34 -13.92
C TRP A 328 5.37 -23.52 -12.83
N VAL A 329 4.03 -23.52 -12.84
CA VAL A 329 3.22 -22.84 -11.84
C VAL A 329 2.73 -23.88 -10.85
N TYR A 330 2.89 -23.62 -9.56
CA TYR A 330 2.50 -24.53 -8.48
C TYR A 330 1.42 -23.93 -7.57
N ASP A 331 0.57 -24.80 -7.04
CA ASP A 331 -0.42 -24.52 -6.00
C ASP A 331 0.18 -24.58 -4.59
N ASP A 332 -0.67 -24.39 -3.58
CA ASP A 332 -0.29 -24.39 -2.17
C ASP A 332 0.18 -25.78 -1.66
N ASN A 333 -0.03 -26.85 -2.44
CA ASN A 333 0.36 -28.23 -2.17
C ASN A 333 1.57 -28.68 -3.01
N ASN A 334 2.29 -27.75 -3.67
CA ASN A 334 3.38 -28.03 -4.62
C ASN A 334 2.95 -28.92 -5.82
N THR A 335 1.66 -28.88 -6.18
CA THR A 335 1.09 -29.53 -7.37
C THR A 335 1.02 -28.52 -8.52
N VAL A 336 1.21 -28.98 -9.76
CA VAL A 336 1.19 -28.07 -10.92
C VAL A 336 -0.21 -27.48 -11.11
N LEU A 337 -0.32 -26.16 -10.92
CA LEU A 337 -1.56 -25.41 -11.07
C LEU A 337 -2.00 -25.41 -12.53
N ASP A 338 -3.19 -25.92 -12.84
CA ASP A 338 -3.70 -25.95 -14.22
C ASP A 338 -4.01 -24.53 -14.78
N ALA A 339 -4.34 -24.46 -16.07
CA ALA A 339 -4.56 -23.18 -16.75
C ALA A 339 -5.83 -22.43 -16.30
N ASN A 340 -6.86 -23.14 -15.81
CA ASN A 340 -8.14 -22.56 -15.37
C ASN A 340 -8.09 -22.03 -13.93
N ASN A 341 -7.10 -22.50 -13.16
CA ASN A 341 -6.82 -22.07 -11.80
C ASN A 341 -5.79 -20.93 -11.69
N ARG A 342 -5.16 -20.54 -12.81
CA ARG A 342 -4.29 -19.37 -12.93
C ARG A 342 -5.10 -18.09 -13.15
N TRP A 343 -4.56 -16.95 -12.73
CA TRP A 343 -5.04 -15.62 -13.08
C TRP A 343 -4.54 -15.23 -14.49
N VAL A 344 -5.46 -14.79 -15.37
CA VAL A 344 -5.13 -14.23 -16.69
C VAL A 344 -4.94 -12.71 -16.58
N TRP A 345 -3.72 -12.30 -16.22
CA TRP A 345 -3.34 -10.91 -15.96
C TRP A 345 -2.98 -10.08 -17.22
N ASN A 346 -3.05 -10.67 -18.41
CA ASN A 346 -2.68 -10.02 -19.68
C ASN A 346 -3.58 -10.48 -20.84
N ASP A 347 -4.27 -9.54 -21.49
CA ASP A 347 -5.09 -9.78 -22.67
C ASP A 347 -4.48 -9.09 -23.91
N PRO A 348 -3.92 -9.87 -24.87
CA PRO A 348 -3.36 -9.31 -26.10
C PRO A 348 -4.40 -8.75 -27.08
N ASN A 349 -5.67 -9.15 -26.98
CA ASN A 349 -6.74 -8.72 -27.88
C ASN A 349 -7.31 -7.38 -27.41
N LEU A 350 -7.49 -7.21 -26.10
CA LEU A 350 -7.87 -5.94 -25.46
C LEU A 350 -6.68 -4.97 -25.28
N HIS A 351 -5.48 -5.33 -25.78
CA HIS A 351 -4.26 -4.52 -25.72
C HIS A 351 -3.92 -4.07 -24.28
N ARG A 352 -4.18 -4.92 -23.29
CA ARG A 352 -4.28 -4.52 -21.87
C ARG A 352 -3.59 -5.54 -20.95
N SER A 353 -2.97 -5.03 -19.89
CA SER A 353 -2.53 -5.87 -18.77
C SER A 353 -3.13 -5.38 -17.45
N TYR A 354 -3.64 -6.32 -16.67
CA TYR A 354 -4.27 -6.12 -15.37
C TYR A 354 -3.26 -6.13 -14.21
N TRP A 355 -1.96 -6.06 -14.52
CA TRP A 355 -0.86 -5.87 -13.58
C TRP A 355 0.14 -4.83 -14.10
N GLY A 356 1.04 -4.41 -13.22
CA GLY A 356 2.11 -3.45 -13.51
C GLY A 356 2.99 -3.28 -12.28
N MET A 357 4.25 -2.88 -12.46
CA MET A 357 5.20 -2.72 -11.37
C MET A 357 5.36 -1.24 -11.03
N SER A 358 4.86 -0.82 -9.87
CA SER A 358 5.07 0.53 -9.33
C SER A 358 6.47 0.68 -8.74
N PRO A 359 6.93 1.90 -8.40
CA PRO A 359 8.12 2.10 -7.58
C PRO A 359 8.12 1.33 -6.25
N ALA A 360 6.95 1.14 -5.62
CA ALA A 360 6.82 0.33 -4.39
C ALA A 360 7.12 -1.18 -4.58
N TYR A 361 7.05 -1.68 -5.82
CA TYR A 361 7.41 -3.06 -6.18
C TYR A 361 8.91 -3.33 -5.96
N PHE A 362 9.73 -2.31 -6.17
CA PHE A 362 11.19 -2.33 -6.10
C PHE A 362 11.71 -1.79 -4.76
N THR A 363 11.04 -2.16 -3.66
CA THR A 363 11.46 -1.77 -2.30
C THR A 363 12.20 -2.94 -1.66
N ALA A 364 13.40 -2.69 -1.14
CA ALA A 364 14.23 -3.74 -0.56
C ALA A 364 13.70 -4.19 0.82
N GLU A 365 13.32 -3.25 1.67
CA GLU A 365 12.93 -3.51 3.06
C GLU A 365 11.58 -2.87 3.37
N TYR A 366 10.79 -3.57 4.17
CA TYR A 366 9.43 -3.18 4.58
C TYR A 366 9.38 -3.17 6.11
N PRO A 367 8.64 -2.22 6.73
CA PRO A 367 8.63 -2.07 8.19
C PRO A 367 7.89 -3.23 8.85
N GLU A 368 8.46 -3.77 9.91
CA GLU A 368 7.77 -4.69 10.82
C GLU A 368 6.93 -3.88 11.83
N VAL A 369 7.46 -2.73 12.26
CA VAL A 369 6.84 -1.79 13.20
C VAL A 369 7.18 -0.34 12.81
N SER A 370 6.45 0.64 13.35
CA SER A 370 6.60 2.07 12.98
C SER A 370 7.99 2.66 13.25
N SER A 371 8.73 2.14 14.24
CA SER A 371 10.09 2.62 14.53
C SER A 371 11.10 2.28 13.42
N ASP A 372 10.89 1.21 12.65
CA ASP A 372 11.75 0.82 11.53
C ASP A 372 11.83 1.91 10.45
N LEU A 373 10.79 2.72 10.29
CA LEU A 373 10.71 3.81 9.31
C LEU A 373 11.74 4.93 9.52
N LYS A 374 12.49 4.90 10.63
CA LYS A 374 13.64 5.79 10.90
C LYS A 374 14.93 5.24 10.29
N ASP A 375 15.01 3.93 10.11
CA ASP A 375 16.22 3.20 9.72
C ASP A 375 16.19 2.69 8.26
N ILE A 376 14.99 2.42 7.70
CA ILE A 376 14.81 1.89 6.35
C ILE A 376 14.34 2.94 5.32
N THR A 377 14.68 2.76 4.05
CA THR A 377 14.17 3.58 2.94
C THR A 377 13.01 2.90 2.22
N VAL A 378 11.78 3.37 2.45
CA VAL A 378 10.55 2.87 1.78
C VAL A 378 10.12 3.75 0.60
N ASN A 379 9.64 3.12 -0.47
CA ASN A 379 9.01 3.83 -1.60
C ASN A 379 7.53 4.18 -1.34
N GLN A 380 7.03 4.01 -0.11
CA GLN A 380 5.62 4.15 0.28
C GLN A 380 5.44 5.22 1.37
N LYS A 381 4.22 5.77 1.48
CA LYS A 381 3.82 6.71 2.53
C LYS A 381 3.03 5.98 3.62
N TYR A 382 3.59 5.97 4.83
CA TYR A 382 2.88 5.61 6.06
C TYR A 382 2.38 6.89 6.74
N ILE A 383 1.11 6.92 7.15
CA ILE A 383 0.40 8.14 7.60
C ILE A 383 0.18 8.08 9.12
N SER A 384 0.44 9.17 9.84
CA SER A 384 0.15 9.29 11.29
C SER A 384 -1.28 9.80 11.56
N TYR A 385 -1.74 9.75 12.82
CA TYR A 385 -3.06 10.28 13.19
C TYR A 385 -3.13 11.80 12.97
N ASN A 386 -2.11 12.54 13.42
CA ASN A 386 -2.05 14.00 13.26
C ASN A 386 -2.03 14.44 11.78
N GLU A 387 -1.42 13.65 10.88
CA GLU A 387 -1.45 13.92 9.43
C GLU A 387 -2.85 13.80 8.80
N LEU A 388 -3.72 12.95 9.36
CA LEU A 388 -5.14 12.82 8.96
C LEU A 388 -5.97 13.97 9.54
N GLN A 389 -5.79 14.32 10.81
CA GLN A 389 -6.55 15.41 11.44
C GLN A 389 -6.16 16.78 10.90
N ALA A 390 -4.90 16.98 10.50
CA ALA A 390 -4.44 18.16 9.77
C ALA A 390 -5.03 18.28 8.34
N GLY A 391 -5.78 17.27 7.86
CA GLY A 391 -6.38 17.26 6.53
C GLY A 391 -5.37 17.23 5.38
N THR A 392 -4.12 16.82 5.65
CA THR A 392 -3.08 16.70 4.62
C THR A 392 -3.24 15.40 3.82
N TYR A 393 -3.76 14.35 4.48
CA TYR A 393 -4.12 13.08 3.85
C TYR A 393 -5.49 12.60 4.35
N GLY A 394 -6.07 11.66 3.61
CA GLY A 394 -7.33 11.03 3.97
C GLY A 394 -8.57 11.90 3.77
N PHE A 395 -9.69 11.36 4.24
CA PHE A 395 -11.05 11.84 3.97
C PHE A 395 -11.91 11.62 5.22
N ASP A 396 -13.03 12.34 5.34
CA ASP A 396 -13.98 12.13 6.43
C ASP A 396 -14.57 10.71 6.40
N ALA A 397 -14.84 10.10 7.56
CA ALA A 397 -15.32 8.72 7.66
C ALA A 397 -16.59 8.43 6.84
N ASN A 398 -17.46 9.43 6.65
CA ASN A 398 -18.68 9.36 5.86
C ASN A 398 -18.50 9.74 4.37
N ASN A 399 -17.30 10.10 3.92
CA ASN A 399 -17.02 10.39 2.52
C ASN A 399 -16.99 9.08 1.72
N THR A 400 -18.06 8.85 0.96
CA THR A 400 -18.21 7.66 0.10
C THR A 400 -18.01 7.96 -1.40
N GLU A 401 -17.54 9.16 -1.73
CA GLU A 401 -17.22 9.55 -3.11
C GLU A 401 -15.88 8.92 -3.55
N PRO A 402 -15.73 8.55 -4.84
CA PRO A 402 -14.51 7.88 -5.31
C PRO A 402 -13.28 8.79 -5.22
N GLN A 403 -12.21 8.28 -4.61
CA GLN A 403 -10.93 8.98 -4.45
C GLN A 403 -9.85 8.37 -5.35
N TYR A 404 -8.80 9.14 -5.65
CA TYR A 404 -7.83 8.81 -6.70
C TYR A 404 -6.40 8.76 -6.16
N PHE A 405 -5.72 7.63 -6.35
CA PHE A 405 -4.39 7.34 -5.79
C PHE A 405 -3.39 6.95 -6.87
N ARG A 406 -2.14 6.68 -6.49
CA ARG A 406 -1.05 6.19 -7.35
C ARG A 406 -1.07 4.68 -7.46
N GLU A 407 -0.56 4.18 -8.58
CA GLU A 407 -0.26 2.75 -8.76
C GLU A 407 0.68 2.29 -7.64
N THR A 408 0.23 1.31 -6.86
CA THR A 408 0.91 0.78 -5.67
C THR A 408 0.80 -0.73 -5.69
N THR A 409 1.80 -1.37 -6.29
CA THR A 409 1.91 -2.83 -6.43
C THR A 409 3.18 -3.31 -5.77
N VAL A 410 3.17 -4.55 -5.27
CA VAL A 410 4.26 -5.12 -4.47
C VAL A 410 4.83 -6.40 -5.09
N SER A 411 6.10 -6.68 -4.81
CA SER A 411 6.81 -7.88 -5.28
C SER A 411 6.64 -9.07 -4.34
N TYR A 412 7.23 -10.21 -4.73
CA TYR A 412 7.31 -11.41 -3.88
C TYR A 412 7.96 -11.12 -2.52
N ARG A 413 8.91 -10.17 -2.46
CA ARG A 413 9.63 -9.78 -1.24
C ARG A 413 8.76 -9.09 -0.20
N ALA A 414 7.77 -8.31 -0.62
CA ALA A 414 6.79 -7.72 0.30
C ALA A 414 5.98 -8.81 1.00
N LEU A 415 5.48 -9.76 0.20
CA LEU A 415 4.62 -10.85 0.64
C LEU A 415 5.34 -11.87 1.53
N ASN A 416 6.66 -12.00 1.38
CA ASN A 416 7.54 -12.85 2.19
C ASN A 416 8.38 -12.04 3.19
N SER A 417 8.05 -10.77 3.41
CA SER A 417 8.61 -10.00 4.52
C SER A 417 8.06 -10.51 5.85
N LYS A 418 8.67 -10.13 6.97
CA LYS A 418 8.18 -10.52 8.29
C LYS A 418 6.86 -9.84 8.70
N ASN A 419 6.45 -8.78 7.99
CA ASN A 419 5.16 -8.12 8.15
C ASN A 419 4.57 -7.74 6.78
N PRO A 420 4.01 -8.70 6.03
CA PRO A 420 3.45 -8.43 4.70
C PRO A 420 2.19 -7.57 4.76
N ASN A 421 1.48 -7.55 5.91
CA ASN A 421 0.34 -6.67 6.18
C ASN A 421 0.75 -5.18 6.16
N ALA A 422 1.92 -4.84 6.70
CA ALA A 422 2.49 -3.49 6.60
C ALA A 422 3.08 -3.17 5.22
N ALA A 423 3.44 -4.17 4.41
CA ALA A 423 4.05 -3.98 3.10
C ALA A 423 3.03 -3.61 1.99
N VAL A 424 1.76 -3.99 2.13
CA VAL A 424 0.71 -3.78 1.12
C VAL A 424 -0.11 -2.51 1.34
N ALA A 425 -0.55 -1.90 0.23
CA ALA A 425 -1.50 -0.80 0.25
C ALA A 425 -2.79 -1.23 0.97
N SER A 426 -3.18 -0.47 2.00
CA SER A 426 -4.28 -0.82 2.90
C SER A 426 -5.14 0.39 3.19
N VAL A 427 -6.47 0.26 3.20
CA VAL A 427 -7.33 1.32 3.75
C VAL A 427 -7.23 1.29 5.27
N ILE A 428 -6.84 2.41 5.87
CA ILE A 428 -6.97 2.63 7.32
C ILE A 428 -8.28 3.36 7.60
N TYR A 429 -9.02 2.88 8.59
CA TYR A 429 -10.25 3.49 9.10
C TYR A 429 -10.03 3.88 10.55
N VAL A 430 -10.06 5.18 10.84
CA VAL A 430 -9.45 5.79 12.02
C VAL A 430 -10.49 6.58 12.79
N GLY A 431 -10.45 6.48 14.12
CA GLY A 431 -11.40 7.12 15.01
C GLY A 431 -10.96 7.01 16.47
N GLU A 432 -11.90 7.31 17.36
CA GLU A 432 -11.72 7.26 18.82
C GLU A 432 -12.76 6.34 19.47
N TYR A 433 -12.47 5.80 20.65
CA TYR A 433 -13.43 5.07 21.44
C TYR A 433 -14.08 5.96 22.51
N LYS A 434 -15.42 6.01 22.51
CA LYS A 434 -16.17 6.41 23.70
C LYS A 434 -16.39 5.19 24.60
N LEU A 435 -16.18 5.37 25.90
CA LEU A 435 -16.30 4.29 26.89
C LEU A 435 -17.47 4.50 27.85
N ASN A 436 -18.10 3.41 28.26
CA ASN A 436 -19.09 3.35 29.34
C ASN A 436 -18.69 2.23 30.33
N LEU A 437 -18.63 2.53 31.62
CA LEU A 437 -18.16 1.63 32.68
C LEU A 437 -19.30 1.27 33.65
N GLU A 438 -19.44 -0.01 33.96
CA GLU A 438 -20.49 -0.51 34.87
C GLU A 438 -20.44 0.15 36.26
N GLY A 439 -21.57 0.73 36.64
CA GLY A 439 -21.75 1.48 37.89
C GLY A 439 -21.18 2.90 37.89
N THR A 440 -20.50 3.32 36.82
CA THR A 440 -19.98 4.70 36.64
C THR A 440 -20.75 5.45 35.54
N GLY A 441 -21.12 4.76 34.45
CA GLY A 441 -21.78 5.35 33.27
C GLY A 441 -20.79 5.73 32.18
N ASP A 442 -21.18 6.67 31.32
CA ASP A 442 -20.33 7.21 30.26
C ASP A 442 -19.09 7.91 30.86
N LEU A 443 -17.93 7.59 30.32
CA LEU A 443 -16.66 8.24 30.66
C LEU A 443 -16.45 9.51 29.80
N PRO A 444 -15.55 10.43 30.21
CA PRO A 444 -15.21 11.60 29.40
C PRO A 444 -14.73 11.23 27.99
N GLU A 445 -15.00 12.11 27.04
CA GLU A 445 -14.37 12.09 25.71
C GLU A 445 -12.85 12.22 25.86
N GLY A 446 -12.08 11.53 25.02
CA GLY A 446 -10.62 11.46 25.15
C GLY A 446 -10.11 10.65 26.35
N THR A 447 -10.89 9.70 26.90
CA THR A 447 -10.40 8.81 27.99
C THR A 447 -9.38 7.80 27.45
N SER A 448 -8.10 7.98 27.79
CA SER A 448 -7.05 6.98 27.55
C SER A 448 -7.28 5.67 28.30
N PHE A 449 -6.87 4.54 27.71
CA PHE A 449 -6.94 3.22 28.35
C PHE A 449 -5.89 2.23 27.82
N TYR A 450 -5.79 1.09 28.50
CA TYR A 450 -4.90 -0.03 28.17
C TYR A 450 -5.72 -1.29 27.95
N THR A 451 -5.42 -2.05 26.90
CA THR A 451 -5.86 -3.45 26.75
C THR A 451 -4.80 -4.39 27.32
N TYR A 452 -5.23 -5.43 28.03
CA TYR A 452 -4.34 -6.45 28.57
C TYR A 452 -5.00 -7.84 28.59
N LEU A 453 -4.43 -8.77 27.83
CA LEU A 453 -4.96 -10.12 27.63
C LEU A 453 -4.26 -11.13 28.56
N GLN A 454 -4.91 -11.49 29.66
CA GLN A 454 -4.45 -12.58 30.52
C GLN A 454 -5.62 -13.33 31.20
N GLY A 455 -6.05 -14.39 30.52
CA GLY A 455 -7.19 -15.23 30.90
C GLY A 455 -8.54 -14.58 30.53
N ASN A 456 -9.53 -15.42 30.25
CA ASN A 456 -10.80 -15.04 29.65
C ASN A 456 -11.61 -14.05 30.54
N VAL A 457 -12.49 -13.27 29.91
CA VAL A 457 -13.49 -12.45 30.62
C VAL A 457 -14.72 -13.33 30.95
N PRO A 458 -15.06 -13.57 32.22
CA PRO A 458 -16.18 -14.45 32.57
C PRO A 458 -17.50 -13.99 31.98
N GLY A 459 -18.14 -14.83 31.15
CA GLY A 459 -19.43 -14.56 30.55
C GLY A 459 -19.40 -13.82 29.21
N LEU A 460 -18.21 -13.56 28.65
CA LEU A 460 -18.01 -13.10 27.28
C LEU A 460 -17.22 -14.15 26.48
N ASP A 461 -17.01 -13.89 25.19
CA ASP A 461 -16.24 -14.77 24.31
C ASP A 461 -14.80 -14.97 24.84
N GLU A 462 -14.21 -16.09 24.43
CA GLU A 462 -12.80 -16.37 24.66
C GLU A 462 -11.94 -15.30 23.95
N ASP A 463 -10.77 -14.99 24.51
CA ASP A 463 -9.79 -14.01 24.00
C ASP A 463 -10.20 -12.52 23.94
N ARG A 464 -11.31 -12.06 24.55
CA ARG A 464 -11.51 -10.61 24.78
C ARG A 464 -10.52 -10.05 25.83
N PRO A 465 -9.77 -8.94 25.57
CA PRO A 465 -8.81 -8.39 26.52
C PRO A 465 -9.48 -7.52 27.59
N TYR A 466 -8.91 -7.48 28.79
CA TYR A 466 -9.38 -6.59 29.87
C TYR A 466 -8.92 -5.14 29.65
N ILE A 467 -9.73 -4.20 30.10
CA ILE A 467 -9.45 -2.76 30.08
C ILE A 467 -8.93 -2.28 31.44
N TYR A 468 -7.91 -1.44 31.43
CA TYR A 468 -7.39 -0.71 32.60
C TYR A 468 -7.09 0.73 32.20
N PHE A 469 -6.92 1.61 33.18
CA PHE A 469 -6.76 3.05 32.99
C PHE A 469 -5.41 3.57 33.49
N ASP A 470 -5.13 4.84 33.18
CA ASP A 470 -3.99 5.56 33.75
C ASP A 470 -4.12 5.74 35.28
N GLY A 471 -2.98 5.98 35.93
CA GLY A 471 -2.90 6.33 37.34
C GLY A 471 -3.16 7.82 37.58
N VAL A 472 -3.85 8.16 38.68
CA VAL A 472 -3.83 9.54 39.21
C VAL A 472 -2.40 9.87 39.61
N ASP A 473 -1.83 10.90 38.99
CA ASP A 473 -0.43 11.31 39.15
C ASP A 473 0.57 10.15 38.95
N GLY A 474 0.23 9.22 38.04
CA GLY A 474 1.01 8.00 37.76
C GLY A 474 0.80 6.84 38.75
N GLY A 475 0.22 7.09 39.92
CA GLY A 475 0.07 6.12 41.01
C GLY A 475 -1.00 5.04 40.78
N VAL A 476 -1.00 4.02 41.66
CA VAL A 476 -1.89 2.84 41.57
C VAL A 476 -3.39 3.11 41.62
N LYS A 477 -3.84 4.32 41.93
CA LYS A 477 -5.25 4.70 41.92
C LYS A 477 -5.69 5.06 40.50
N SER A 478 -6.64 4.31 39.94
CA SER A 478 -7.28 4.61 38.65
C SER A 478 -7.73 6.08 38.53
N SER A 479 -7.38 6.73 37.42
CA SER A 479 -7.90 8.05 37.02
C SER A 479 -9.42 8.02 36.80
N VAL A 480 -9.93 6.91 36.25
CA VAL A 480 -11.37 6.66 36.08
C VAL A 480 -11.99 6.13 37.37
N GLN A 481 -13.00 6.83 37.90
CA GLN A 481 -13.69 6.43 39.11
C GLN A 481 -14.37 5.05 38.94
N GLY A 482 -14.02 4.12 39.82
CA GLY A 482 -14.59 2.77 39.84
C GLY A 482 -14.04 1.82 38.77
N GLY A 483 -13.04 2.25 37.99
CA GLY A 483 -12.18 1.38 37.18
C GLY A 483 -10.93 0.94 37.97
N GLU A 484 -9.92 0.42 37.28
CA GLU A 484 -8.64 0.01 37.86
C GLU A 484 -7.45 0.49 37.02
N SER A 485 -6.32 0.81 37.66
CA SER A 485 -5.11 1.26 36.95
C SER A 485 -4.29 0.09 36.37
N MET A 486 -3.65 0.33 35.22
CA MET A 486 -2.78 -0.67 34.60
C MET A 486 -1.55 -0.97 35.49
N LEU A 487 -1.02 0.04 36.18
CA LEU A 487 0.06 -0.11 37.16
C LEU A 487 -0.35 -1.12 38.25
N ARG A 488 -1.47 -0.88 38.95
CA ARG A 488 -1.93 -1.76 40.04
C ARG A 488 -2.21 -3.18 39.55
N ARG A 489 -2.72 -3.34 38.32
CA ARG A 489 -2.90 -4.64 37.68
C ARG A 489 -1.58 -5.39 37.44
N PHE A 490 -0.51 -4.70 37.04
CA PHE A 490 0.81 -5.31 36.91
C PHE A 490 1.43 -5.61 38.28
N LEU A 491 1.40 -4.68 39.24
CA LEU A 491 1.93 -4.91 40.59
C LEU A 491 1.29 -6.14 41.25
N ALA A 492 -0.04 -6.31 41.12
CA ALA A 492 -0.79 -7.47 41.61
C ALA A 492 -0.30 -8.82 41.04
N GLN A 493 0.27 -8.81 39.83
CA GLN A 493 0.81 -9.98 39.12
C GLN A 493 2.28 -10.24 39.44
N THR A 494 3.05 -9.23 39.88
CA THR A 494 4.47 -9.44 40.20
C THR A 494 4.65 -10.44 41.35
N THR A 495 5.44 -11.48 41.12
CA THR A 495 5.87 -12.47 42.12
C THR A 495 7.38 -12.45 42.38
N ILE A 496 8.15 -11.75 41.54
CA ILE A 496 9.61 -11.73 41.60
C ILE A 496 10.21 -10.60 42.46
N LEU A 497 9.39 -9.67 42.97
CA LEU A 497 9.85 -8.52 43.74
C LEU A 497 9.79 -8.79 45.25
N TYR A 498 10.91 -8.53 45.92
CA TYR A 498 11.11 -8.80 47.35
C TYR A 498 11.76 -7.59 48.03
N ARG A 499 11.44 -7.37 49.31
CA ARG A 499 12.22 -6.52 50.21
C ARG A 499 13.01 -7.38 51.19
N LYS A 500 14.09 -6.83 51.74
CA LYS A 500 14.93 -7.47 52.75
C LYS A 500 14.61 -6.90 54.14
N SER A 501 14.33 -7.75 55.12
CA SER A 501 14.09 -7.31 56.49
C SER A 501 15.36 -6.67 57.07
N GLN A 502 15.27 -5.40 57.45
CA GLN A 502 16.37 -4.69 58.11
C GLN A 502 16.22 -4.80 59.65
N THR A 503 15.06 -4.42 60.19
CA THR A 503 14.66 -4.63 61.60
C THR A 503 13.12 -4.64 61.76
N ASP A 504 12.36 -5.31 60.89
CA ASP A 504 10.90 -5.44 61.01
C ASP A 504 10.53 -6.38 62.19
N GLU A 505 9.61 -5.99 63.08
CA GLU A 505 9.29 -6.77 64.30
C GLU A 505 8.62 -8.15 64.05
N GLU A 506 8.30 -8.48 62.79
CA GLU A 506 7.64 -9.73 62.38
C GLU A 506 8.59 -10.79 61.76
N LEU A 507 9.82 -10.43 61.40
CA LEU A 507 10.72 -11.25 60.55
C LEU A 507 12.18 -11.19 61.00
N ALA A 508 12.97 -12.23 60.76
CA ALA A 508 14.39 -12.21 61.13
C ALA A 508 15.20 -11.28 60.21
N ALA A 509 16.16 -10.56 60.81
CA ALA A 509 16.99 -9.61 60.07
C ALA A 509 17.79 -10.31 58.96
N GLY A 510 17.67 -9.80 57.73
CA GLY A 510 18.27 -10.38 56.53
C GLY A 510 17.38 -11.33 55.73
N GLU A 511 16.20 -11.72 56.21
CA GLU A 511 15.22 -12.51 55.44
C GLU A 511 14.61 -11.69 54.28
N TYR A 512 14.28 -12.36 53.18
CA TYR A 512 13.65 -11.76 52.01
C TYR A 512 12.15 -12.09 51.99
N THR A 513 11.30 -11.08 51.84
CA THR A 513 9.84 -11.22 51.79
C THR A 513 9.29 -10.58 50.53
N ARG A 514 8.40 -11.30 49.84
CA ARG A 514 7.78 -10.85 48.58
C ARG A 514 6.93 -9.61 48.84
N LEU A 515 7.12 -8.56 48.04
CA LEU A 515 6.28 -7.37 48.06
C LEU A 515 4.84 -7.72 47.65
N SER A 516 3.86 -7.09 48.29
CA SER A 516 2.45 -7.42 48.12
C SER A 516 1.57 -6.19 48.15
N ILE A 517 0.70 -6.06 47.14
CA ILE A 517 -0.32 -4.99 47.05
C ILE A 517 -1.35 -5.00 48.19
N ALA A 518 -1.29 -6.01 49.08
CA ALA A 518 -2.12 -6.09 50.28
C ALA A 518 -1.49 -5.43 51.53
N ARG A 519 -0.19 -5.09 51.50
CA ARG A 519 0.50 -4.38 52.60
C ARG A 519 0.82 -2.95 52.15
N PRO A 520 0.27 -1.90 52.78
CA PRO A 520 0.40 -0.53 52.30
C PRO A 520 1.84 -0.04 52.07
N SER A 521 2.77 -0.34 52.97
CA SER A 521 4.19 0.06 52.82
C SER A 521 4.91 -0.66 51.68
N ASP A 522 4.49 -1.89 51.37
CA ASP A 522 5.05 -2.67 50.27
C ASP A 522 4.45 -2.16 48.94
N LEU A 523 3.18 -1.72 48.93
CA LEU A 523 2.54 -1.06 47.80
C LEU A 523 3.14 0.32 47.51
N GLU A 524 3.37 1.15 48.54
CA GLU A 524 4.01 2.46 48.46
C GLU A 524 5.42 2.35 47.85
N MET A 525 6.26 1.46 48.40
CA MET A 525 7.59 1.12 47.85
C MET A 525 7.54 0.66 46.39
N MET A 526 6.49 -0.06 45.97
CA MET A 526 6.33 -0.46 44.57
C MET A 526 5.88 0.69 43.67
N VAL A 527 5.08 1.65 44.17
CA VAL A 527 4.62 2.81 43.39
C VAL A 527 5.76 3.78 43.12
N ASP A 528 6.57 4.07 44.13
CA ASP A 528 7.69 5.02 44.01
C ASP A 528 8.78 4.55 43.03
N ALA A 529 8.86 3.23 42.78
CA ALA A 529 9.91 2.61 41.98
C ALA A 529 9.50 2.16 40.57
N LEU A 530 8.19 2.04 40.27
CA LEU A 530 7.70 1.33 39.08
C LEU A 530 6.59 2.09 38.33
N GLU A 531 6.72 2.12 37.01
CA GLU A 531 5.83 2.80 36.08
C GLU A 531 5.31 1.87 34.97
N VAL A 532 4.26 2.31 34.27
CA VAL A 532 3.78 1.68 33.03
C VAL A 532 4.24 2.54 31.86
N SER A 533 5.26 2.09 31.14
CA SER A 533 5.92 2.91 30.13
C SER A 533 6.40 2.12 28.91
N GLU A 534 7.06 2.81 27.98
CA GLU A 534 7.64 2.19 26.78
C GLU A 534 8.88 1.37 27.13
N ILE A 535 8.97 0.20 26.52
CA ILE A 535 10.07 -0.74 26.73
C ILE A 535 11.35 -0.10 26.18
N GLY A 536 12.32 0.20 27.03
CA GLY A 536 13.57 0.86 26.64
C GLY A 536 14.35 0.09 25.57
N ASP A 537 15.04 0.79 24.66
CA ASP A 537 15.70 0.14 23.51
C ASP A 537 16.82 -0.84 23.90
N ALA A 538 17.49 -0.64 25.04
CA ALA A 538 18.42 -1.62 25.61
C ALA A 538 17.72 -2.92 26.03
N VAL A 539 16.53 -2.82 26.66
CA VAL A 539 15.67 -3.96 27.02
C VAL A 539 15.21 -4.71 25.76
N LYS A 540 14.85 -3.97 24.69
CA LYS A 540 14.52 -4.55 23.39
C LYS A 540 15.70 -5.30 22.77
N GLN A 541 16.92 -4.78 22.87
CA GLN A 541 18.13 -5.41 22.30
C GLN A 541 18.60 -6.63 23.11
N LEU A 542 18.42 -6.63 24.44
CA LEU A 542 18.79 -7.75 25.30
C LEU A 542 17.80 -8.93 25.22
N TYR A 543 16.58 -8.73 24.71
CA TYR A 543 15.48 -9.68 24.82
C TYR A 543 15.78 -11.11 24.35
N ASP A 544 16.47 -11.28 23.21
CA ASP A 544 16.85 -12.59 22.67
C ASP A 544 18.31 -12.99 23.00
N GLY A 545 19.04 -12.18 23.79
CA GLY A 545 20.45 -12.42 24.11
C GLY A 545 21.41 -12.30 22.92
N ASN A 546 20.97 -11.70 21.82
CA ASN A 546 21.75 -11.48 20.60
C ASN A 546 21.74 -10.00 20.22
N GLU A 547 22.90 -9.36 20.33
CA GLU A 547 23.10 -7.92 20.06
C GLU A 547 22.65 -7.49 18.65
N ASN A 548 22.56 -8.44 17.70
CA ASN A 548 22.19 -8.21 16.31
C ASN A 548 20.67 -8.32 16.03
N THR A 549 19.84 -8.69 17.02
CA THR A 549 18.38 -8.83 16.86
C THR A 549 17.64 -8.12 17.99
N LYS A 550 17.22 -6.88 17.71
CA LYS A 550 16.35 -6.07 18.58
C LYS A 550 14.90 -6.57 18.50
N LEU A 551 14.27 -6.80 19.66
CA LEU A 551 12.83 -7.06 19.77
C LEU A 551 12.05 -5.89 19.16
N LYS A 552 11.17 -6.18 18.20
CA LYS A 552 10.30 -5.19 17.58
C LYS A 552 8.91 -5.24 18.21
N LEU A 553 8.43 -4.10 18.67
CA LEU A 553 7.14 -3.91 19.34
C LEU A 553 6.35 -2.80 18.65
N GLN A 554 5.02 -2.92 18.68
CA GLN A 554 4.11 -1.84 18.29
C GLN A 554 4.34 -0.59 19.17
N ASN A 555 4.14 0.61 18.63
CA ASN A 555 4.39 1.86 19.38
C ASN A 555 3.45 2.08 20.57
N ASN A 556 2.29 1.43 20.56
CA ASN A 556 1.33 1.40 21.66
C ASN A 556 1.71 0.40 22.78
N ALA A 557 2.73 -0.45 22.60
CA ALA A 557 3.09 -1.47 23.58
C ALA A 557 3.69 -0.83 24.84
N ARG A 558 3.23 -1.28 26.01
CA ARG A 558 3.64 -0.82 27.33
C ARG A 558 3.89 -2.02 28.25
N SER A 559 4.77 -1.88 29.23
CA SER A 559 5.02 -2.88 30.26
C SER A 559 5.37 -2.22 31.59
N LEU A 560 5.49 -3.01 32.65
CA LEU A 560 5.97 -2.54 33.95
C LEU A 560 7.50 -2.39 33.91
N GLN A 561 8.02 -1.20 34.16
CA GLN A 561 9.45 -0.89 34.20
C GLN A 561 9.80 -0.18 35.51
N PHE A 562 11.04 -0.34 35.98
CA PHE A 562 11.65 0.54 36.97
C PHE A 562 12.04 1.86 36.32
N SER A 563 11.65 2.99 36.92
CA SER A 563 11.98 4.34 36.43
C SER A 563 13.49 4.62 36.53
N SER A 564 14.15 4.15 37.59
CA SER A 564 15.61 4.04 37.67
C SER A 564 16.09 2.99 38.69
N ALA A 565 17.38 2.67 38.66
CA ALA A 565 18.02 1.84 39.69
C ALA A 565 18.14 2.55 41.06
N GLN A 566 17.93 3.87 41.12
CA GLN A 566 17.96 4.63 42.38
C GLN A 566 16.62 4.51 43.11
N ASP A 567 15.52 4.57 42.34
CA ASP A 567 14.15 4.42 42.86
C ASP A 567 13.87 2.97 43.29
N ALA A 568 14.53 2.00 42.65
CA ALA A 568 14.53 0.59 43.05
C ALA A 568 15.23 0.28 44.41
N SER A 569 15.74 1.30 45.12
CA SER A 569 16.52 1.14 46.36
C SER A 569 15.77 0.34 47.45
N GLY A 570 16.30 -0.84 47.78
CA GLY A 570 15.74 -1.75 48.79
C GLY A 570 14.79 -2.81 48.22
N ILE A 571 14.45 -2.71 46.94
CA ILE A 571 13.76 -3.75 46.18
C ILE A 571 14.82 -4.71 45.59
N TYR A 572 14.53 -5.99 45.70
CA TYR A 572 15.35 -7.09 45.17
C TYR A 572 14.51 -7.92 44.20
N ILE A 573 15.11 -8.30 43.07
CA ILE A 573 14.45 -9.12 42.05
C ILE A 573 15.00 -10.55 42.08
N VAL A 574 14.10 -11.53 42.24
CA VAL A 574 14.49 -12.95 42.27
C VAL A 574 14.66 -13.49 40.85
N THR A 575 15.74 -14.20 40.63
CA THR A 575 16.07 -14.90 39.38
C THR A 575 16.55 -16.32 39.71
N GLY A 576 16.94 -17.11 38.70
CA GLY A 576 17.54 -18.43 38.92
C GLY A 576 18.82 -18.43 39.78
N GLY A 577 19.47 -17.28 39.98
CA GLY A 577 20.65 -17.13 40.86
C GLY A 577 20.33 -16.79 42.32
N GLY A 578 19.09 -16.42 42.66
CA GLY A 578 18.72 -15.91 43.99
C GLY A 578 18.11 -14.50 43.93
N TYR A 579 18.17 -13.77 45.05
CA TYR A 579 17.65 -12.40 45.20
C TYR A 579 18.74 -11.38 44.83
N ASN A 580 18.51 -10.58 43.80
CA ASN A 580 19.50 -9.63 43.30
C ASN A 580 19.12 -8.18 43.62
N GLU A 581 20.11 -7.39 44.04
CA GLU A 581 20.03 -5.93 44.13
C GLU A 581 20.15 -5.31 42.73
N ILE A 582 19.32 -4.32 42.43
CA ILE A 582 19.29 -3.67 41.11
C ILE A 582 20.33 -2.56 41.09
N VAL A 583 21.22 -2.58 40.10
CA VAL A 583 22.29 -1.58 39.92
C VAL A 583 22.16 -0.85 38.58
N PRO A 584 22.69 0.39 38.45
CA PRO A 584 22.72 1.10 37.18
C PRO A 584 23.46 0.33 36.07
N ASP A 585 23.06 0.52 34.82
CA ASP A 585 23.62 -0.21 33.66
C ASP A 585 25.11 0.09 33.37
N ASP A 586 25.69 1.14 33.96
CA ASP A 586 27.13 1.44 33.88
C ASP A 586 27.97 0.71 34.95
N THR A 587 27.31 0.03 35.89
CA THR A 587 27.94 -0.70 36.98
C THR A 587 28.19 -2.16 36.58
N THR A 588 29.42 -2.65 36.75
CA THR A 588 29.71 -4.09 36.59
C THR A 588 29.06 -4.87 37.73
N PRO A 589 28.06 -5.74 37.49
CA PRO A 589 27.29 -6.37 38.57
C PRO A 589 28.15 -7.37 39.35
N GLY A 590 28.12 -7.26 40.68
CA GLY A 590 28.71 -8.23 41.59
C GLY A 590 27.81 -9.47 41.83
N PRO A 591 28.26 -10.41 42.68
CA PRO A 591 27.43 -11.54 43.08
C PRO A 591 26.16 -11.07 43.79
N ASN A 592 24.99 -11.53 43.32
CA ASN A 592 23.66 -11.09 43.74
C ASN A 592 23.32 -9.63 43.36
N GLN A 593 23.84 -9.15 42.22
CA GLN A 593 23.43 -7.89 41.59
C GLN A 593 22.99 -8.13 40.14
N ILE A 594 22.16 -7.24 39.61
CA ILE A 594 21.57 -7.29 38.28
C ILE A 594 21.43 -5.88 37.71
N THR A 595 21.67 -5.69 36.42
CA THR A 595 21.54 -4.37 35.79
C THR A 595 20.07 -3.93 35.69
N LEU A 596 19.82 -2.63 35.57
CA LEU A 596 18.48 -2.06 35.40
C LEU A 596 17.79 -2.61 34.14
N THR A 597 18.53 -2.71 33.04
CA THR A 597 18.06 -3.29 31.79
C THR A 597 17.71 -4.79 31.92
N GLU A 598 18.51 -5.59 32.63
CA GLU A 598 18.17 -6.99 32.93
C GLU A 598 16.96 -7.13 33.86
N ALA A 599 16.84 -6.25 34.86
CA ALA A 599 15.70 -6.22 35.78
C ALA A 599 14.40 -5.87 35.04
N ASN A 600 14.43 -4.86 34.16
CA ASN A 600 13.31 -4.45 33.31
C ASN A 600 12.93 -5.51 32.27
N LEU A 601 13.90 -6.24 31.72
CA LEU A 601 13.64 -7.43 30.88
C LEU A 601 12.94 -8.54 31.68
N THR A 602 13.36 -8.76 32.93
CA THR A 602 12.79 -9.81 33.80
C THR A 602 11.37 -9.44 34.26
N LEU A 603 11.11 -8.17 34.57
CA LEU A 603 9.75 -7.64 34.80
C LEU A 603 8.86 -7.85 33.58
N MET A 604 9.29 -7.40 32.39
CA MET A 604 8.51 -7.54 31.16
C MET A 604 8.18 -9.00 30.84
N ARG A 605 9.11 -9.93 31.06
CA ARG A 605 8.86 -11.37 30.89
C ARG A 605 7.88 -11.96 31.91
N GLN A 606 7.68 -11.34 33.07
CA GLN A 606 6.67 -11.73 34.06
C GLN A 606 5.30 -11.08 33.79
N VAL A 607 5.27 -9.78 33.51
CA VAL A 607 4.00 -9.04 33.37
C VAL A 607 3.46 -9.03 31.94
N GLY A 608 4.28 -9.34 30.94
CA GLY A 608 3.91 -9.28 29.52
C GLY A 608 3.80 -7.85 29.01
N LEU A 609 2.92 -7.66 28.03
CA LEU A 609 2.66 -6.39 27.37
C LEU A 609 1.18 -6.03 27.48
N SER A 610 0.90 -4.75 27.69
CA SER A 610 -0.41 -4.11 27.45
C SER A 610 -0.32 -3.17 26.26
N TYR A 611 -1.42 -2.89 25.57
CA TYR A 611 -1.46 -1.94 24.45
C TYR A 611 -2.26 -0.69 24.83
N TYR A 612 -1.66 0.49 24.63
CA TYR A 612 -2.20 1.78 25.02
C TYR A 612 -3.01 2.45 23.91
N TYR A 613 -4.10 3.09 24.30
CA TYR A 613 -5.00 3.86 23.45
C TYR A 613 -4.99 5.29 23.97
N LEU A 614 -4.07 6.11 23.45
CA LEU A 614 -3.98 7.54 23.77
C LEU A 614 -5.30 8.21 23.39
N THR A 615 -5.96 8.85 24.35
CA THR A 615 -7.27 9.50 24.20
C THR A 615 -8.34 8.60 23.55
N GLY A 616 -8.19 7.28 23.63
CA GLY A 616 -9.06 6.30 22.99
C GLY A 616 -8.86 6.15 21.46
N HIS A 617 -7.87 6.81 20.86
CA HIS A 617 -7.58 6.74 19.43
C HIS A 617 -7.23 5.32 18.99
N ALA A 618 -7.79 4.89 17.85
CA ALA A 618 -7.57 3.57 17.29
C ALA A 618 -7.78 3.53 15.77
N TYR A 619 -7.25 2.50 15.13
CA TYR A 619 -7.44 2.25 13.71
C TYR A 619 -7.72 0.79 13.38
N PHE A 620 -8.51 0.59 12.33
CA PHE A 620 -8.60 -0.67 11.61
C PHE A 620 -7.78 -0.58 10.31
N SER A 621 -7.21 -1.69 9.84
CA SER A 621 -6.40 -1.74 8.61
C SER A 621 -6.85 -2.84 7.66
N ILE A 622 -7.16 -2.48 6.42
CA ILE A 622 -7.82 -3.33 5.42
C ILE A 622 -6.93 -3.42 4.16
N PRO A 623 -6.12 -4.49 3.98
CA PRO A 623 -5.35 -4.72 2.76
C PRO A 623 -6.21 -4.67 1.50
N VAL A 624 -5.82 -3.84 0.51
CA VAL A 624 -6.57 -3.69 -0.74
C VAL A 624 -6.29 -4.91 -1.63
N LYS A 625 -7.28 -5.78 -1.76
CA LYS A 625 -7.22 -6.98 -2.62
C LYS A 625 -7.25 -6.56 -4.09
N HIS A 626 -6.62 -7.37 -4.94
CA HIS A 626 -6.58 -7.19 -6.40
C HIS A 626 -7.09 -8.45 -7.11
N PHE A 627 -7.27 -8.39 -8.43
CA PHE A 627 -7.80 -9.48 -9.26
C PHE A 627 -7.18 -10.86 -9.00
N GLY A 628 -5.88 -10.94 -8.70
CA GLY A 628 -5.21 -12.20 -8.38
C GLY A 628 -5.82 -12.92 -7.17
N TRP A 629 -6.33 -12.20 -6.16
CA TRP A 629 -6.95 -12.82 -4.99
C TRP A 629 -8.14 -13.70 -5.38
N TYR A 630 -8.86 -13.33 -6.44
CA TYR A 630 -10.08 -14.01 -6.88
C TYR A 630 -9.81 -15.18 -7.82
N ARG A 631 -8.55 -15.45 -8.19
CA ARG A 631 -8.15 -16.58 -9.05
C ARG A 631 -8.69 -17.90 -8.52
N ASN A 632 -9.19 -18.78 -9.40
CA ASN A 632 -9.81 -20.04 -8.98
C ASN A 632 -8.87 -20.94 -8.16
N GLY A 633 -7.56 -20.87 -8.42
CA GLY A 633 -6.52 -21.57 -7.66
C GLY A 633 -6.11 -20.92 -6.34
N ASN A 634 -6.81 -19.89 -5.85
CA ASN A 634 -6.62 -19.35 -4.50
C ASN A 634 -7.61 -20.02 -3.53
N THR A 635 -7.09 -20.94 -2.71
CA THR A 635 -7.85 -21.72 -1.73
C THR A 635 -8.49 -20.84 -0.65
N GLN A 636 -7.88 -19.71 -0.31
CA GLN A 636 -8.36 -18.77 0.71
C GLN A 636 -9.25 -17.64 0.15
N LYS A 637 -9.66 -17.64 -1.14
CA LYS A 637 -10.34 -16.47 -1.73
C LYS A 637 -11.64 -16.06 -1.01
N ASN A 638 -12.30 -17.02 -0.36
CA ASN A 638 -13.52 -16.86 0.45
C ASN A 638 -13.27 -17.00 1.97
N ALA A 639 -12.02 -16.99 2.43
CA ALA A 639 -11.69 -17.09 3.86
C ALA A 639 -11.80 -15.73 4.56
N ASP A 640 -12.30 -15.74 5.79
CA ASP A 640 -12.35 -14.56 6.66
C ASP A 640 -10.94 -13.99 6.93
N LYS A 641 -10.01 -14.86 7.35
CA LYS A 641 -8.63 -14.50 7.70
C LYS A 641 -7.68 -14.70 6.52
N ILE A 642 -6.80 -13.72 6.28
CA ILE A 642 -5.72 -13.81 5.29
C ILE A 642 -4.59 -14.71 5.83
N ASN A 643 -4.39 -15.87 5.22
CA ASN A 643 -3.20 -16.68 5.42
C ASN A 643 -2.06 -16.17 4.53
N TRP A 644 -1.22 -15.30 5.10
CA TRP A 644 -0.07 -14.70 4.41
C TRP A 644 0.99 -15.72 3.91
N ASN A 645 0.93 -16.99 4.32
CA ASN A 645 1.85 -18.03 3.84
C ASN A 645 1.48 -18.60 2.44
N ILE A 646 0.32 -18.22 1.90
CA ILE A 646 -0.18 -18.69 0.58
C ILE A 646 -0.66 -17.55 -0.34
N VAL A 647 -0.24 -16.30 -0.06
CA VAL A 647 -0.55 -15.14 -0.91
C VAL A 647 0.49 -15.01 -2.04
N ARG A 648 0.04 -14.59 -3.21
CA ARG A 648 0.85 -14.55 -4.44
C ARG A 648 0.88 -13.15 -5.04
N VAL A 649 1.87 -12.87 -5.89
CA VAL A 649 1.96 -11.57 -6.58
C VAL A 649 0.68 -11.36 -7.40
N GLY A 650 0.08 -10.18 -7.29
CA GLY A 650 -1.24 -9.89 -7.87
C GLY A 650 -2.43 -10.09 -6.93
N ASP A 651 -2.26 -10.64 -5.73
CA ASP A 651 -3.36 -10.77 -4.76
C ASP A 651 -3.72 -9.45 -4.06
N PHE A 652 -2.75 -8.55 -3.90
CA PHE A 652 -2.91 -7.25 -3.26
C PHE A 652 -2.28 -6.12 -4.09
N GLY A 653 -2.80 -4.92 -3.93
CA GLY A 653 -2.27 -3.69 -4.52
C GLY A 653 -3.23 -2.98 -5.45
N MET A 654 -2.88 -1.74 -5.78
CA MET A 654 -3.68 -0.83 -6.59
C MET A 654 -3.02 -0.63 -7.96
N VAL A 655 -3.60 -1.17 -9.02
CA VAL A 655 -3.06 -1.10 -10.39
C VAL A 655 -3.63 0.10 -11.14
N ARG A 656 -2.82 0.78 -11.98
CA ARG A 656 -3.30 1.94 -12.75
C ARG A 656 -4.52 1.58 -13.61
N ASN A 657 -5.46 2.51 -13.76
CA ASN A 657 -6.72 2.35 -14.48
C ASN A 657 -7.67 1.25 -13.90
N HIS A 658 -7.47 0.83 -12.64
CA HIS A 658 -8.37 -0.08 -11.91
C HIS A 658 -9.12 0.60 -10.77
N SER A 659 -10.38 0.19 -10.55
CA SER A 659 -11.21 0.67 -9.42
C SER A 659 -11.43 -0.42 -8.40
N TYR A 660 -11.43 0.01 -7.15
CA TYR A 660 -11.61 -0.79 -5.95
C TYR A 660 -12.83 -0.25 -5.21
N GLN A 661 -13.70 -1.15 -4.73
CA GLN A 661 -14.78 -0.79 -3.82
C GLN A 661 -14.64 -1.64 -2.56
N LEU A 662 -14.40 -0.97 -1.43
CA LEU A 662 -14.28 -1.57 -0.11
C LEU A 662 -15.50 -1.15 0.71
N ASN A 663 -16.35 -2.12 1.05
CA ASN A 663 -17.54 -1.88 1.87
C ASN A 663 -17.39 -2.64 3.20
N VAL A 664 -17.23 -1.93 4.32
CA VAL A 664 -17.30 -2.54 5.64
C VAL A 664 -18.75 -2.82 5.99
N THR A 665 -19.11 -4.10 6.14
CA THR A 665 -20.49 -4.60 6.32
C THR A 665 -20.87 -4.87 7.78
N GLU A 666 -19.89 -5.16 8.65
CA GLU A 666 -20.04 -5.32 10.10
C GLU A 666 -18.77 -4.78 10.80
N ILE A 667 -18.88 -4.39 12.07
CA ILE A 667 -17.73 -4.06 12.93
C ILE A 667 -18.05 -4.65 14.30
N LEU A 668 -17.27 -5.64 14.72
CA LEU A 668 -17.47 -6.51 15.89
C LEU A 668 -16.20 -6.68 16.73
N GLY A 669 -15.01 -6.51 16.12
CA GLY A 669 -13.71 -6.58 16.76
C GLY A 669 -13.31 -5.30 17.49
N LEU A 670 -12.06 -5.30 17.96
CA LEU A 670 -11.43 -4.16 18.60
C LEU A 670 -10.36 -3.61 17.65
N ALA A 671 -10.37 -2.30 17.41
CA ALA A 671 -9.36 -1.62 16.60
C ALA A 671 -8.02 -1.56 17.33
N SER A 672 -6.92 -1.56 16.59
CA SER A 672 -5.58 -1.46 17.15
C SER A 672 -5.33 -0.04 17.67
N GLY A 673 -4.89 0.08 18.93
CA GLY A 673 -4.75 1.37 19.62
C GLY A 673 -3.61 2.23 19.07
N ILE A 674 -3.80 3.54 19.05
CA ILE A 674 -2.76 4.53 18.73
C ILE A 674 -2.20 5.02 20.06
N GLY A 675 -0.89 4.84 20.27
CA GLY A 675 -0.20 5.23 21.52
C GLY A 675 0.52 6.58 21.46
N ASP A 676 0.63 7.15 20.26
CA ASP A 676 1.25 8.43 19.91
C ASP A 676 0.70 8.86 18.55
N ASP A 677 0.19 10.09 18.47
CA ASP A 677 -0.51 10.60 17.29
C ASP A 677 0.42 11.09 16.16
N ASP A 678 1.69 11.37 16.47
CA ASP A 678 2.70 11.75 15.48
C ASP A 678 3.39 10.53 14.84
N THR A 679 3.34 9.35 15.48
CA THR A 679 3.92 8.12 14.95
C THR A 679 3.13 7.61 13.72
N PRO A 680 3.80 7.28 12.59
CA PRO A 680 3.13 6.71 11.43
C PRO A 680 2.49 5.36 11.72
N ILE A 681 1.25 5.16 11.24
CA ILE A 681 0.49 3.93 11.39
C ILE A 681 1.16 2.83 10.55
N VAL A 682 1.73 1.83 11.22
CA VAL A 682 2.21 0.58 10.63
C VAL A 682 1.36 -0.57 11.19
N PRO A 683 0.56 -1.26 10.36
CA PRO A 683 -0.27 -2.38 10.80
C PRO A 683 0.56 -3.48 11.49
N PRO A 684 0.08 -4.07 12.60
CA PRO A 684 0.83 -5.10 13.30
C PRO A 684 0.97 -6.38 12.46
N SER A 685 2.08 -7.09 12.67
CA SER A 685 2.32 -8.43 12.12
C SER A 685 1.41 -9.48 12.77
N THR A 686 1.08 -9.29 14.05
CA THR A 686 -0.04 -9.95 14.74
C THR A 686 -1.33 -9.22 14.39
N THR A 687 -2.04 -9.69 13.38
CA THR A 687 -3.36 -9.14 13.01
C THR A 687 -4.36 -9.35 14.14
N GLU A 688 -4.89 -8.27 14.71
CA GLU A 688 -6.23 -8.28 15.31
C GLU A 688 -7.27 -8.52 14.20
N ASP A 689 -8.46 -8.99 14.59
CA ASP A 689 -9.30 -9.78 13.68
C ASP A 689 -10.18 -8.98 12.72
N TYR A 690 -10.24 -9.49 11.49
CA TYR A 690 -11.11 -9.03 10.40
C TYR A 690 -11.76 -10.25 9.74
N TYR A 691 -13.03 -10.16 9.38
CA TYR A 691 -13.82 -11.23 8.73
C TYR A 691 -14.36 -10.74 7.37
N MET A 692 -14.97 -11.59 6.52
CA MET A 692 -15.43 -11.16 5.18
C MET A 692 -16.65 -11.93 4.64
N ALA A 693 -17.69 -11.22 4.18
CA ALA A 693 -18.80 -11.79 3.40
C ALA A 693 -19.46 -10.74 2.49
N TYR A 694 -19.83 -11.12 1.26
CA TYR A 694 -20.17 -10.18 0.18
C TYR A 694 -21.57 -10.38 -0.44
N SER A 695 -22.11 -9.29 -1.01
CA SER A 695 -23.27 -9.25 -1.92
C SER A 695 -23.24 -7.91 -2.66
N VAL A 696 -23.52 -7.91 -3.97
CA VAL A 696 -22.87 -7.01 -4.97
C VAL A 696 -23.80 -5.94 -5.57
N ASN A 697 -23.28 -4.78 -6.05
CA ASN A 697 -23.71 -4.12 -7.33
C ASN A 697 -22.93 -2.82 -7.77
N ILE A 698 -22.21 -2.89 -8.92
CA ILE A 698 -21.87 -1.83 -9.95
C ILE A 698 -20.39 -1.28 -10.04
N LEU A 699 -20.00 -0.61 -11.18
CA LEU A 699 -18.63 -0.47 -11.80
C LEU A 699 -18.44 0.87 -12.59
N ARG A 700 -17.34 1.34 -13.26
CA ARG A 700 -16.12 0.81 -13.97
C ARG A 700 -14.81 1.43 -13.46
N TRP A 701 -13.90 1.69 -14.41
CA TRP A 701 -12.51 1.24 -14.48
C TRP A 701 -12.44 -0.29 -14.63
N ALA A 702 -11.26 -0.89 -14.75
CA ALA A 702 -11.17 -2.34 -14.56
C ALA A 702 -11.47 -2.64 -13.07
N VAL A 703 -12.64 -3.20 -12.76
CA VAL A 703 -13.13 -3.26 -11.37
C VAL A 703 -12.75 -4.57 -10.73
N VAL A 704 -11.91 -4.47 -9.70
CA VAL A 704 -11.65 -5.61 -8.81
C VAL A 704 -12.95 -5.94 -8.05
N PRO A 705 -13.32 -7.22 -7.90
CA PRO A 705 -14.58 -7.61 -7.25
C PRO A 705 -14.73 -6.98 -5.85
N GLU A 706 -15.98 -6.67 -5.51
CA GLU A 706 -16.37 -5.93 -4.30
C GLU A 706 -15.74 -6.54 -3.03
N GLN A 707 -14.94 -5.76 -2.31
CA GLN A 707 -14.24 -6.20 -1.12
C GLN A 707 -15.07 -5.88 0.13
N ASN A 708 -15.94 -6.83 0.52
CA ASN A 708 -16.84 -6.63 1.65
C ASN A 708 -16.27 -7.22 2.95
N VAL A 709 -15.97 -6.32 3.89
CA VAL A 709 -15.13 -6.60 5.07
C VAL A 709 -15.92 -6.43 6.35
N LYS A 710 -15.61 -7.23 7.35
CA LYS A 710 -16.09 -7.10 8.72
C LYS A 710 -14.90 -6.78 9.61
N LEU A 711 -15.03 -5.83 10.52
CA LEU A 711 -13.99 -5.45 11.49
C LEU A 711 -14.39 -5.86 12.91
#